data_AF-A0AA35PVZ8-F1
#
_entry.id   AF-A0AA35PVZ8-F1
#
_cell.length_a   1.000
_cell.length_b   1.000
_cell.length_c   1.000
_cell.angle_alpha   90.00
_cell.angle_beta   90.00
_cell.angle_gamma   90.00
#
_symmetry.space_group_name_H-M   'P 1'
#
loop_
_entity.id
_entity.type
_entity.pdbx_description
1 polymer ?
#
loop_
_entity_poly.entity_id
_entity_poly.type
_entity_poly.pdbx_seq_one_letter_code
_entity_poly.pdbx_strand_id
1 'polypeptide(L)'
;MAQELETPLDFHSQQFRLFTLSPSGDKDSPIEGSIQRTNFNDAAPFEVLSYVRESSKLMNLIYIDQEAVLVPANVGAALRRLRYHNEPRHLWVDFICVDQRSLSERSFYIRFMKTILRKCVRVLVWLGPNLTPPGEPSTASEEDVGKGLQLMERVCNKDPSLLQDLELQGLEAYRPYRAADGITDPELEAKIDLHVTRLVTLEQQQDLENALQNPPAWKDLWTIRDICLAPQVHLFAGSHVVDWAKIEDFLDDGSYAKTIYGQDHIWGKGWILSLMMKMVAEIYHQRQIMRNVLAGSVVQSEQSLLAVMEQFRFVETADPRNLIHSMINLATDMDDLKIDYGDSLGRLFSNLTELLINRDENLNVISLGPWRSFSADTFDRCYGYSITSPTGEKPSWAANFQKSPHGRLFPHNCPYKAGRPSCEVPCRVIDGKVLVAKGVKLGRVGKIKQSDYDYQKGMDWINPEGGPRVMRKDSLPVEYLDLYLDRAVLTESDATTQEYVTGESYFRAFWRTLVMDCGSPPTIRLTARQIESEDAIVRAEWPRRILDMETHGSVSVKEPCFSDRKINMMWNTVYFNWTFSMTENGLYVMLVPPAREGDIIACLDGCLVPLVLRPTEGAKEHFEIITFAYVHGFMDGEATNSLFLQEKLGLQEQEIWLV
;
A
#
# COMPACT_ATOMS: atom_id res chain seq x y z
N MET A 1 16.25 -15.02 36.10
CA MET A 1 16.02 -13.79 35.32
C MET A 1 16.71 -12.67 36.08
N ALA A 2 17.52 -11.83 35.44
CA ALA A 2 18.36 -10.86 36.15
C ALA A 2 17.49 -9.88 36.97
N GLN A 3 17.91 -9.60 38.20
CA GLN A 3 17.18 -8.77 39.18
C GLN A 3 16.85 -7.36 38.66
N GLU A 4 17.69 -6.83 37.76
CA GLU A 4 17.53 -5.52 37.11
C GLU A 4 16.40 -5.48 36.06
N LEU A 5 16.08 -6.61 35.43
CA LEU A 5 14.95 -6.73 34.49
C LEU A 5 13.59 -6.70 35.21
N GLU A 6 13.54 -7.15 36.47
CA GLU A 6 12.30 -7.18 37.27
C GLU A 6 12.03 -5.85 37.99
N THR A 7 13.01 -4.95 38.03
CA THR A 7 12.85 -3.64 38.68
C THR A 7 12.13 -2.67 37.72
N PRO A 8 10.99 -2.09 38.12
CA PRO A 8 10.26 -1.13 37.29
C PRO A 8 11.11 0.09 36.95
N LEU A 9 10.99 0.57 35.71
CA LEU A 9 11.60 1.83 35.27
C LEU A 9 10.76 3.01 35.76
N ASP A 10 11.43 4.07 36.21
CA ASP A 10 10.75 5.34 36.43
C ASP A 10 10.59 6.09 35.10
N PHE A 11 9.37 6.04 34.59
CA PHE A 11 8.96 6.65 33.35
C PHE A 11 8.99 8.19 33.38
N HIS A 12 8.88 8.81 34.56
CA HIS A 12 8.93 10.27 34.69
C HIS A 12 10.35 10.81 34.59
N SER A 13 11.35 10.07 35.07
CA SER A 13 12.78 10.42 34.92
C SER A 13 13.39 9.98 33.59
N GLN A 14 12.58 9.42 32.68
CA GLN A 14 13.02 8.89 31.38
C GLN A 14 14.16 7.86 31.51
N GLN A 15 14.05 6.99 32.52
CA GLN A 15 14.97 5.88 32.67
C GLN A 15 14.79 4.84 31.56
N PHE A 16 15.89 4.25 31.15
CA PHE A 16 15.91 3.07 30.28
C PHE A 16 17.05 2.13 30.67
N ARG A 17 17.00 0.90 30.16
CA ARG A 17 18.07 -0.09 30.37
C ARG A 17 19.00 -0.12 29.17
N LEU A 18 20.31 -0.23 29.43
CA LEU A 18 21.35 -0.36 28.42
C LEU A 18 22.12 -1.67 28.65
N PHE A 19 22.29 -2.47 27.59
CA PHE A 19 23.04 -3.71 27.63
C PHE A 19 24.49 -3.47 27.20
N THR A 20 25.45 -3.96 27.98
CA THR A 20 26.87 -3.92 27.65
C THR A 20 27.34 -5.32 27.31
N LEU A 21 27.61 -5.56 26.03
CA LEU A 21 28.13 -6.82 25.52
C LEU A 21 29.63 -6.92 25.80
N SER A 22 30.04 -7.98 26.51
CA SER A 22 31.44 -8.23 26.84
C SER A 22 32.27 -8.63 25.60
N PRO A 23 33.54 -8.21 25.50
CA PRO A 23 34.41 -8.61 24.41
C PRO A 23 34.83 -10.08 24.51
N SER A 24 35.20 -10.66 23.38
CA SER A 24 35.89 -11.95 23.35
C SER A 24 36.65 -12.11 22.04
N GLY A 25 37.88 -12.64 22.12
CA GLY A 25 38.67 -13.00 20.94
C GLY A 25 38.23 -14.30 20.28
N ASP A 26 37.62 -15.20 21.05
CA ASP A 26 37.01 -16.42 20.53
C ASP A 26 35.55 -16.13 20.13
N LYS A 27 35.15 -16.53 18.91
CA LYS A 27 33.77 -16.37 18.40
C LYS A 27 32.81 -17.39 18.98
N ASP A 28 33.31 -18.55 19.40
CA ASP A 28 32.50 -19.65 19.92
C ASP A 28 32.29 -19.56 21.44
N SER A 29 33.06 -18.70 22.12
CA SER A 29 32.86 -18.44 23.53
C SER A 29 31.45 -17.94 23.85
N PRO A 30 30.91 -18.27 25.04
CA PRO A 30 29.59 -17.80 25.48
C PRO A 30 29.41 -16.29 25.31
N ILE A 31 28.20 -15.88 24.97
CA ILE A 31 27.84 -14.46 24.91
C ILE A 31 27.56 -14.01 26.34
N GLU A 32 28.30 -13.02 26.80
CA GLU A 32 28.19 -12.47 28.14
C GLU A 32 28.00 -10.96 28.08
N GLY A 33 27.31 -10.41 29.07
CA GLY A 33 27.20 -8.96 29.23
C GLY A 33 26.54 -8.57 30.55
N SER A 34 26.34 -7.28 30.72
CA SER A 34 25.67 -6.69 31.88
C SER A 34 24.57 -5.73 31.45
N ILE A 35 23.55 -5.56 32.29
CA ILE A 35 22.49 -4.58 32.05
C ILE A 35 22.55 -3.49 33.13
N GLN A 36 22.40 -2.22 32.71
CA GLN A 36 22.39 -1.10 33.65
C GLN A 36 21.21 -0.16 33.36
N ARG A 37 20.60 0.36 34.42
CA ARG A 37 19.63 1.46 34.33
C ARG A 37 20.38 2.78 34.21
N THR A 38 19.93 3.63 33.29
CA THR A 38 20.47 4.99 33.12
C THR A 38 19.38 5.91 32.58
N ASN A 39 19.65 7.22 32.58
CA ASN A 39 18.79 8.22 31.95
C ASN A 39 19.29 8.52 30.54
N PHE A 40 18.39 8.91 29.64
CA PHE A 40 18.77 9.31 28.28
C PHE A 40 19.79 10.45 28.18
N ASN A 41 19.92 11.30 29.19
CA ASN A 41 20.87 12.41 29.20
C ASN A 41 22.23 12.03 29.78
N ASP A 42 22.30 10.95 30.56
CA ASP A 42 23.51 10.49 31.26
C ASP A 42 24.09 9.21 30.63
N ALA A 43 23.39 8.64 29.65
CA ALA A 43 23.81 7.41 28.99
C ALA A 43 25.10 7.58 28.19
N ALA A 44 26.00 6.59 28.31
CA ALA A 44 27.13 6.44 27.42
C ALA A 44 26.67 6.30 25.96
N PRO A 45 27.48 6.68 24.96
CA PRO A 45 27.16 6.44 23.56
C PRO A 45 26.83 4.97 23.33
N PHE A 46 25.66 4.72 22.74
CA PHE A 46 25.14 3.38 22.53
C PHE A 46 24.62 3.21 21.10
N GLU A 47 24.57 1.97 20.64
CA GLU A 47 24.01 1.60 19.35
C GLU A 47 22.71 0.81 19.57
N VAL A 48 21.83 0.81 18.59
CA VAL A 48 20.58 0.04 18.65
C VAL A 48 20.69 -1.15 17.72
N LEU A 49 20.34 -2.35 18.20
CA LEU A 49 20.21 -3.53 17.36
C LEU A 49 18.78 -3.64 16.84
N SER A 50 18.60 -3.56 15.52
CA SER A 50 17.32 -3.78 14.85
C SER A 50 17.33 -5.14 14.14
N TYR A 51 16.29 -5.95 14.38
CA TYR A 51 16.21 -7.33 13.90
C TYR A 51 14.74 -7.79 13.82
N VAL A 52 14.47 -8.81 13.01
CA VAL A 52 13.11 -9.34 12.82
C VAL A 52 12.70 -10.22 13.98
N ARG A 53 11.73 -9.78 14.79
CA ARG A 53 11.34 -10.46 16.04
C ARG A 53 10.77 -11.87 15.87
N GLU A 54 10.07 -12.15 14.77
CA GLU A 54 9.35 -13.41 14.55
C GLU A 54 10.13 -14.45 13.72
N SER A 55 11.45 -14.26 13.54
CA SER A 55 12.21 -15.05 12.56
C SER A 55 12.64 -16.45 13.04
N SER A 56 12.48 -16.82 14.31
CA SER A 56 12.87 -18.16 14.79
C SER A 56 12.22 -18.57 16.11
N LYS A 57 11.81 -19.84 16.21
CA LYS A 57 11.45 -20.49 17.50
C LYS A 57 12.68 -20.99 18.27
N LEU A 58 13.85 -20.96 17.64
CA LEU A 58 15.10 -21.40 18.27
C LEU A 58 15.58 -20.33 19.25
N MET A 59 16.12 -20.79 20.37
CA MET A 59 16.65 -19.93 21.43
C MET A 59 18.13 -20.23 21.65
N ASN A 60 18.92 -19.18 21.85
CA ASN A 60 20.32 -19.24 22.25
C ASN A 60 20.46 -18.84 23.71
N LEU A 61 21.36 -19.51 24.42
CA LEU A 61 21.71 -19.17 25.79
C LEU A 61 22.78 -18.06 25.80
N ILE A 62 22.53 -17.01 26.59
CA ILE A 62 23.50 -15.95 26.90
C ILE A 62 23.56 -15.74 28.42
N TYR A 63 24.58 -15.05 28.90
CA TYR A 63 24.71 -14.70 30.32
C TYR A 63 24.62 -13.19 30.52
N ILE A 64 23.65 -12.74 31.32
CA ILE A 64 23.47 -11.33 31.69
C ILE A 64 23.64 -11.22 33.20
N ASP A 65 24.62 -10.45 33.66
CA ASP A 65 24.95 -10.34 35.10
C ASP A 65 25.15 -11.73 35.76
N GLN A 66 25.82 -12.64 35.05
CA GLN A 66 26.07 -14.04 35.45
C GLN A 66 24.82 -14.94 35.46
N GLU A 67 23.64 -14.41 35.15
CA GLU A 67 22.41 -15.18 35.03
C GLU A 67 22.21 -15.71 33.61
N ALA A 68 21.84 -16.98 33.52
CA ALA A 68 21.48 -17.63 32.26
C ALA A 68 20.15 -17.09 31.70
N VAL A 69 20.18 -16.53 30.48
CA VAL A 69 19.01 -15.96 29.80
C VAL A 69 18.90 -16.56 28.39
N LEU A 70 17.69 -16.99 28.02
CA LEU A 70 17.39 -17.44 26.67
C LEU A 70 16.96 -16.25 25.81
N VAL A 71 17.62 -16.07 24.67
CA VAL A 71 17.26 -15.08 23.65
C VAL A 71 16.96 -15.78 22.32
N PRO A 72 16.14 -15.18 21.44
CA PRO A 72 15.93 -15.69 20.09
C PRO A 72 17.26 -15.93 19.34
N ALA A 73 17.33 -16.99 18.54
CA ALA A 73 18.56 -17.40 17.88
C ALA A 73 19.15 -16.31 16.96
N ASN A 74 18.28 -15.53 16.31
CA ASN A 74 18.66 -14.37 15.49
C ASN A 74 19.36 -13.27 16.32
N VAL A 75 18.87 -12.97 17.53
CA VAL A 75 19.50 -12.03 18.47
C VAL A 75 20.85 -12.59 18.90
N GLY A 76 20.93 -13.87 19.27
CA GLY A 76 22.20 -14.50 19.65
C GLY A 76 23.23 -14.50 18.51
N ALA A 77 22.81 -14.74 17.27
CA ALA A 77 23.67 -14.67 16.09
C ALA A 77 24.19 -13.24 15.86
N ALA A 78 23.29 -12.25 15.91
CA ALA A 78 23.64 -10.85 15.78
C ALA A 78 24.61 -10.39 16.87
N LEU A 79 24.35 -10.71 18.15
CA LEU A 79 25.23 -10.37 19.27
C LEU A 79 26.62 -10.97 19.11
N ARG A 80 26.71 -12.26 18.76
CA ARG A 80 28.00 -12.92 18.50
C ARG A 80 28.77 -12.23 17.38
N ARG A 81 28.07 -11.80 16.32
CA ARG A 81 28.68 -11.13 15.17
C ARG A 81 29.12 -9.70 15.48
N LEU A 82 28.36 -8.99 16.30
CA LEU A 82 28.60 -7.61 16.71
C LEU A 82 29.60 -7.47 17.87
N ARG A 83 29.89 -8.57 18.58
CA ARG A 83 30.88 -8.62 19.66
C ARG A 83 32.26 -8.18 19.17
N TYR A 84 32.85 -7.21 19.85
CA TYR A 84 34.24 -6.81 19.61
C TYR A 84 35.22 -7.78 20.27
N HIS A 85 36.45 -7.78 19.77
CA HIS A 85 37.50 -8.67 20.27
C HIS A 85 38.04 -8.23 21.64
N ASN A 86 38.16 -6.92 21.89
CA ASN A 86 38.95 -6.37 23.00
C ASN A 86 38.22 -5.34 23.87
N GLU A 87 37.08 -4.80 23.43
CA GLU A 87 36.37 -3.75 24.15
C GLU A 87 34.87 -4.06 24.28
N PRO A 88 34.22 -3.63 25.36
CA PRO A 88 32.79 -3.81 25.50
C PRO A 88 32.03 -2.98 24.46
N ARG A 89 30.85 -3.45 24.09
CA ARG A 89 29.95 -2.75 23.16
C ARG A 89 28.63 -2.41 23.85
N HIS A 90 28.28 -1.13 23.86
CA HIS A 90 27.02 -0.67 24.45
C HIS A 90 25.88 -0.74 23.43
N LEU A 91 24.91 -1.61 23.69
CA LEU A 91 23.79 -1.91 22.82
C LEU A 91 22.47 -1.70 23.54
N TRP A 92 21.50 -1.15 22.82
CA TRP A 92 20.10 -1.28 23.17
C TRP A 92 19.48 -2.36 22.29
N VAL A 93 19.01 -3.43 22.91
CA VAL A 93 18.32 -4.55 22.27
C VAL A 93 16.99 -4.71 22.98
N ASP A 94 15.89 -4.44 22.29
CA ASP A 94 14.54 -4.43 22.88
C ASP A 94 14.21 -5.69 23.70
N PHE A 95 14.52 -6.89 23.20
CA PHE A 95 14.27 -8.15 23.91
C PHE A 95 15.05 -8.30 25.21
N ILE A 96 16.21 -7.65 25.32
CA ILE A 96 17.07 -7.68 26.52
C ILE A 96 16.76 -6.50 27.44
N CYS A 97 16.48 -5.33 26.89
CA CYS A 97 16.39 -4.08 27.64
C CYS A 97 14.96 -3.78 28.13
N VAL A 98 13.94 -4.41 27.54
CA VAL A 98 12.52 -4.23 27.86
C VAL A 98 11.96 -5.50 28.49
N ASP A 99 11.25 -5.37 29.62
CA ASP A 99 10.51 -6.50 30.20
C ASP A 99 9.32 -6.86 29.30
N GLN A 100 9.49 -7.92 28.50
CA GLN A 100 8.50 -8.37 27.52
C GLN A 100 7.18 -8.81 28.16
N ARG A 101 7.15 -9.08 29.47
CA ARG A 101 5.97 -9.51 30.22
C ARG A 101 5.11 -8.33 30.69
N SER A 102 5.68 -7.12 30.72
CA SER A 102 5.00 -5.92 31.20
C SER A 102 4.36 -5.15 30.03
N LEU A 103 3.03 -5.23 29.91
CA LEU A 103 2.29 -4.47 28.88
C LEU A 103 2.44 -2.96 29.05
N SER A 104 2.53 -2.48 30.29
CA SER A 104 2.75 -1.07 30.59
C SER A 104 4.13 -0.61 30.12
N GLU A 105 5.16 -1.42 30.34
CA GLU A 105 6.52 -1.11 29.89
C GLU A 105 6.62 -1.15 28.35
N ARG A 106 5.98 -2.14 27.71
CA ARG A 106 5.90 -2.21 26.24
C ARG A 106 5.22 -0.97 25.64
N SER A 107 4.10 -0.55 26.23
CA SER A 107 3.35 0.63 25.79
C SER A 107 4.15 1.91 26.02
N PHE A 108 4.87 2.01 27.15
CA PHE A 108 5.80 3.10 27.42
C PHE A 108 6.90 3.17 26.35
N TYR A 109 7.59 2.07 26.07
CA TYR A 109 8.72 2.10 25.14
C TYR A 109 8.32 2.49 23.73
N ILE A 110 7.13 2.15 23.24
CA ILE A 110 6.66 2.61 21.92
C ILE A 110 6.68 4.12 21.80
N ARG A 111 6.25 4.81 22.85
CA ARG A 111 6.28 6.27 22.89
C ARG A 111 7.71 6.81 22.94
N PHE A 112 8.62 6.08 23.59
CA PHE A 112 10.00 6.49 23.76
C PHE A 112 10.95 5.97 22.67
N MET A 113 10.50 5.12 21.75
CA MET A 113 11.32 4.60 20.64
C MET A 113 11.90 5.74 19.81
N LYS A 114 11.12 6.79 19.53
CA LYS A 114 11.60 8.00 18.84
C LYS A 114 12.78 8.65 19.57
N THR A 115 12.78 8.65 20.91
CA THR A 115 13.88 9.19 21.72
C THR A 115 15.11 8.28 21.71
N ILE A 116 14.91 6.97 21.87
CA ILE A 116 16.00 5.97 21.86
C ILE A 116 16.74 6.00 20.52
N LEU A 117 16.00 5.89 19.42
CA LEU A 117 16.56 5.84 18.07
C LEU A 117 17.25 7.15 17.71
N ARG A 118 16.72 8.30 18.14
CA ARG A 118 17.35 9.61 17.90
C ARG A 118 18.65 9.81 18.69
N LYS A 119 18.74 9.28 19.91
CA LYS A 119 19.91 9.47 20.79
C LYS A 119 21.00 8.41 20.59
N CYS A 120 20.71 7.31 19.89
CA CYS A 120 21.73 6.30 19.58
C CYS A 120 22.77 6.85 18.59
N VAL A 121 23.97 6.29 18.61
CA VAL A 121 25.04 6.60 17.64
C VAL A 121 24.63 6.13 16.25
N ARG A 122 24.14 4.89 16.16
CA ARG A 122 23.65 4.26 14.93
C ARG A 122 22.72 3.10 15.24
N VAL A 123 21.88 2.76 14.26
CA VAL A 123 21.15 1.49 14.22
C VAL A 123 21.95 0.46 13.42
N LEU A 124 22.07 -0.74 13.97
CA LEU A 124 22.68 -1.91 13.38
C LEU A 124 21.53 -2.81 12.91
N VAL A 125 21.23 -2.79 11.62
CA VAL A 125 20.16 -3.61 11.04
C VAL A 125 20.72 -4.99 10.72
N TRP A 126 20.23 -6.00 11.43
CA TRP A 126 20.61 -7.38 11.20
C TRP A 126 19.75 -8.01 10.09
N LEU A 127 20.35 -8.20 8.91
CA LEU A 127 19.75 -8.91 7.77
C LEU A 127 20.10 -10.41 7.75
N GLY A 128 20.93 -10.87 8.69
CA GLY A 128 21.52 -12.21 8.73
C GLY A 128 20.49 -13.36 8.78
N PRO A 129 20.97 -14.61 8.67
CA PRO A 129 20.39 -15.65 7.80
C PRO A 129 18.89 -15.78 7.99
N ASN A 130 18.18 -15.92 6.88
CA ASN A 130 16.85 -16.49 6.90
C ASN A 130 16.93 -17.87 7.55
N LEU A 131 16.58 -17.95 8.84
CA LEU A 131 16.52 -19.20 9.58
C LEU A 131 15.25 -19.93 9.14
N THR A 132 15.26 -20.46 7.91
CA THR A 132 14.18 -21.36 7.48
C THR A 132 14.13 -22.55 8.43
N PRO A 133 12.93 -22.94 8.90
CA PRO A 133 12.76 -24.20 9.61
C PRO A 133 13.26 -25.37 8.73
N PRO A 134 13.77 -26.46 9.32
CA PRO A 134 14.12 -27.66 8.57
C PRO A 134 12.90 -28.15 7.77
N GLY A 135 13.01 -28.22 6.43
CA GLY A 135 11.98 -28.78 5.54
C GLY A 135 11.25 -27.77 4.64
N GLU A 136 11.48 -26.46 4.79
CA GLU A 136 11.00 -25.43 3.86
C GLU A 136 12.05 -25.12 2.78
N PRO A 137 11.66 -24.69 1.56
CA PRO A 137 12.62 -24.36 0.50
C PRO A 137 13.64 -23.33 0.99
N SER A 138 14.92 -23.62 0.75
CA SER A 138 16.03 -22.78 1.24
C SER A 138 15.88 -21.36 0.73
N THR A 139 15.66 -20.44 1.66
CA THR A 139 15.93 -19.01 1.49
C THR A 139 17.43 -18.77 1.34
N ALA A 140 17.82 -17.61 0.77
CA ALA A 140 19.21 -17.18 0.64
C ALA A 140 20.00 -17.34 1.95
N SER A 141 21.22 -17.89 1.87
CA SER A 141 22.11 -18.04 3.03
C SER A 141 22.63 -16.67 3.49
N GLU A 142 23.17 -16.60 4.70
CA GLU A 142 23.82 -15.38 5.21
C GLU A 142 24.93 -14.88 4.28
N GLU A 143 25.65 -15.81 3.64
CA GLU A 143 26.70 -15.47 2.67
C GLU A 143 26.11 -14.88 1.39
N ASP A 144 24.98 -15.41 0.91
CA ASP A 144 24.31 -14.93 -0.31
C ASP A 144 23.74 -13.52 -0.11
N VAL A 145 23.12 -13.25 1.05
CA VAL A 145 22.70 -11.89 1.43
C VAL A 145 23.92 -10.96 1.48
N GLY A 146 25.03 -11.45 2.02
CA GLY A 146 26.31 -10.74 2.08
C GLY A 146 26.88 -10.37 0.70
N LYS A 147 26.88 -11.31 -0.24
CA LYS A 147 27.28 -11.09 -1.65
C LYS A 147 26.40 -10.02 -2.30
N GLY A 148 25.10 -10.10 -2.09
CA GLY A 148 24.14 -9.08 -2.53
C GLY A 148 24.45 -7.69 -1.98
N LEU A 149 24.78 -7.57 -0.69
CA LEU A 149 25.18 -6.29 -0.09
C LEU A 149 26.47 -5.73 -0.70
N GLN A 150 27.48 -6.58 -0.94
CA GLN A 150 28.71 -6.15 -1.61
C GLN A 150 28.46 -5.67 -3.04
N LEU A 151 27.62 -6.38 -3.78
CA LEU A 151 27.24 -6.00 -5.13
C LEU A 151 26.47 -4.67 -5.12
N MET A 152 25.52 -4.50 -4.19
CA MET A 152 24.80 -3.24 -4.00
C MET A 152 25.75 -2.09 -3.69
N GLU A 153 26.74 -2.29 -2.83
CA GLU A 153 27.77 -1.28 -2.54
C GLU A 153 28.56 -0.90 -3.79
N ARG A 154 28.95 -1.88 -4.62
CA ARG A 154 29.64 -1.62 -5.91
C ARG A 154 28.75 -0.84 -6.88
N VAL A 155 27.45 -1.14 -6.94
CA VAL A 155 26.46 -0.39 -7.74
C VAL A 155 26.36 1.05 -7.25
N CYS A 156 26.24 1.26 -5.93
CA CYS A 156 26.17 2.60 -5.34
C CYS A 156 27.45 3.41 -5.62
N ASN A 157 28.61 2.76 -5.61
CA ASN A 157 29.91 3.36 -5.92
C ASN A 157 30.19 3.53 -7.41
N LYS A 158 29.26 3.16 -8.30
CA LYS A 158 29.40 3.24 -9.76
C LYS A 158 30.64 2.51 -10.29
N ASP A 159 30.90 1.30 -9.79
CA ASP A 159 32.04 0.49 -10.18
C ASP A 159 32.10 0.31 -11.73
N PRO A 160 33.14 0.82 -12.41
CA PRO A 160 33.25 0.76 -13.87
C PRO A 160 33.28 -0.67 -14.43
N SER A 161 33.73 -1.66 -13.66
CA SER A 161 33.79 -3.06 -14.09
C SER A 161 32.39 -3.66 -14.28
N LEU A 162 31.42 -3.26 -13.46
CA LEU A 162 30.02 -3.66 -13.61
C LEU A 162 29.39 -3.07 -14.88
N LEU A 163 29.84 -1.88 -15.30
CA LEU A 163 29.31 -1.18 -16.47
C LEU A 163 29.92 -1.70 -17.79
N GLN A 164 31.18 -2.12 -17.79
CA GLN A 164 31.86 -2.67 -18.99
C GLN A 164 31.36 -4.06 -19.39
N ASP A 165 31.04 -4.92 -18.42
CA ASP A 165 30.50 -6.27 -18.70
C ASP A 165 29.14 -6.20 -19.42
N LEU A 166 28.37 -5.12 -19.23
CA LEU A 166 27.05 -4.91 -19.84
C LEU A 166 27.09 -4.56 -21.32
N GLU A 167 28.05 -3.70 -21.73
CA GLU A 167 28.25 -3.39 -23.15
C GLU A 167 28.74 -4.63 -23.92
N LEU A 168 29.67 -5.39 -23.33
CA LEU A 168 30.28 -6.55 -23.97
C LEU A 168 29.32 -7.75 -24.07
N GLN A 169 28.56 -8.08 -23.02
CA GLN A 169 27.63 -9.21 -23.05
C GLN A 169 26.40 -8.96 -23.93
N GLY A 170 25.90 -7.71 -23.97
CA GLY A 170 24.82 -7.31 -24.89
C GLY A 170 25.26 -7.40 -26.36
N LEU A 171 26.54 -7.14 -26.65
CA LEU A 171 27.13 -7.26 -27.99
C LEU A 171 27.48 -8.71 -28.37
N GLU A 172 27.97 -9.53 -27.45
CA GLU A 172 28.38 -10.93 -27.71
C GLU A 172 27.21 -11.89 -27.87
N ALA A 173 26.13 -11.75 -27.08
CA ALA A 173 24.90 -12.54 -27.24
C ALA A 173 24.22 -12.31 -28.62
N TYR A 174 24.57 -11.22 -29.30
CA TYR A 174 23.97 -10.76 -30.55
C TYR A 174 24.84 -10.96 -31.80
N ARG A 175 26.07 -11.47 -31.64
CA ARG A 175 26.97 -11.80 -32.76
C ARG A 175 26.35 -12.72 -33.84
N PRO A 176 25.45 -13.68 -33.51
CA PRO A 176 24.78 -14.52 -34.52
C PRO A 176 23.72 -13.79 -35.36
N TYR A 177 23.04 -12.78 -34.81
CA TYR A 177 21.87 -12.13 -35.43
C TYR A 177 22.22 -10.92 -36.29
N ARG A 178 23.40 -10.32 -36.08
CA ARG A 178 23.89 -9.20 -36.89
C ARG A 178 24.40 -9.63 -38.28
N ALA A 179 24.69 -10.92 -38.45
CA ALA A 179 25.26 -11.48 -39.67
C ALA A 179 24.20 -12.01 -40.66
N ALA A 180 22.94 -12.11 -40.25
CA ALA A 180 21.84 -12.54 -41.10
C ALA A 180 20.92 -11.34 -41.40
N ASP A 181 21.16 -10.73 -42.56
CA ASP A 181 20.28 -9.88 -43.37
C ASP A 181 19.37 -8.89 -42.63
N GLY A 182 19.67 -7.59 -42.79
CA GLY A 182 18.97 -6.44 -42.21
C GLY A 182 17.47 -6.67 -41.96
N ILE A 183 17.11 -6.79 -40.69
CA ILE A 183 15.76 -7.13 -40.24
C ILE A 183 14.97 -5.85 -39.89
N THR A 184 13.78 -5.70 -40.48
CA THR A 184 12.73 -4.71 -40.18
C THR A 184 11.49 -5.43 -39.61
N ASP A 185 11.62 -6.09 -38.46
CA ASP A 185 10.52 -6.79 -37.78
C ASP A 185 10.18 -6.09 -36.44
N PRO A 186 9.02 -5.42 -36.34
CA PRO A 186 8.57 -4.74 -35.11
C PRO A 186 8.34 -5.66 -33.90
N GLU A 187 7.99 -6.95 -34.10
CA GLU A 187 7.87 -7.90 -32.99
C GLU A 187 9.24 -8.30 -32.44
N LEU A 188 10.25 -8.34 -33.32
CA LEU A 188 11.64 -8.56 -32.91
C LEU A 188 12.19 -7.31 -32.23
N GLU A 189 11.84 -6.10 -32.70
CA GLU A 189 12.17 -4.82 -32.05
C GLU A 189 11.59 -4.74 -30.61
N ALA A 190 10.35 -5.20 -30.42
CA ALA A 190 9.73 -5.31 -29.09
C ALA A 190 10.39 -6.40 -28.20
N LYS A 191 10.90 -7.49 -28.77
CA LYS A 191 11.66 -8.52 -28.03
C LYS A 191 13.11 -8.06 -27.71
N ILE A 192 13.70 -7.24 -28.57
CA ILE A 192 15.00 -6.57 -28.40
C ILE A 192 14.92 -5.57 -27.24
N ASP A 193 13.84 -4.80 -27.15
CA ASP A 193 13.57 -3.89 -26.02
C ASP A 193 13.44 -4.65 -24.69
N LEU A 194 13.07 -5.93 -24.69
CA LEU A 194 12.95 -6.73 -23.46
C LEU A 194 14.27 -7.38 -22.98
N HIS A 195 15.26 -7.57 -23.87
CA HIS A 195 16.52 -8.27 -23.55
C HIS A 195 17.74 -7.33 -23.41
N VAL A 196 17.69 -6.11 -23.96
CA VAL A 196 18.77 -5.09 -23.86
C VAL A 196 18.66 -4.24 -22.57
N THR A 197 17.79 -4.63 -21.64
CA THR A 197 17.31 -3.83 -20.49
C THR A 197 17.79 -4.32 -19.12
N ARG A 198 18.80 -5.20 -19.04
CA ARG A 198 19.36 -5.64 -17.74
C ARG A 198 20.67 -4.92 -17.44
N LEU A 199 20.70 -4.20 -16.32
CA LEU A 199 21.89 -3.52 -15.77
C LEU A 199 22.84 -4.45 -15.01
N VAL A 200 22.47 -5.72 -14.83
CA VAL A 200 23.24 -6.74 -14.12
C VAL A 200 22.99 -8.11 -14.75
N THR A 201 23.91 -9.07 -14.56
CA THR A 201 23.69 -10.47 -14.98
C THR A 201 22.53 -11.11 -14.19
N LEU A 202 22.01 -12.25 -14.65
CA LEU A 202 20.97 -12.98 -13.89
C LEU A 202 21.45 -13.42 -12.49
N GLU A 203 22.71 -13.82 -12.37
CA GLU A 203 23.33 -14.19 -11.10
C GLU A 203 23.45 -12.97 -10.17
N GLN A 204 23.95 -11.85 -10.70
CA GLN A 204 24.02 -10.58 -9.97
C GLN A 204 22.63 -10.04 -9.59
N GLN A 205 21.64 -10.23 -10.44
CA GLN A 205 20.25 -9.91 -10.12
C GLN A 205 19.78 -10.75 -8.92
N GLN A 206 20.05 -12.05 -8.93
CA GLN A 206 19.70 -12.93 -7.81
C GLN A 206 20.40 -12.52 -6.52
N ASP A 207 21.67 -12.15 -6.58
CA ASP A 207 22.43 -11.63 -5.44
C ASP A 207 21.80 -10.34 -4.88
N LEU A 208 21.44 -9.40 -5.76
CA LEU A 208 20.74 -8.19 -5.33
C LEU A 208 19.36 -8.50 -4.73
N GLU A 209 18.61 -9.46 -5.28
CA GLU A 209 17.32 -9.92 -4.72
C GLU A 209 17.50 -10.52 -3.33
N ASN A 210 18.58 -11.28 -3.14
CA ASN A 210 18.97 -11.86 -1.86
C ASN A 210 19.25 -10.81 -0.79
N ALA A 211 19.70 -9.60 -1.17
CA ALA A 211 19.95 -8.51 -0.23
C ALA A 211 18.77 -7.53 -0.09
N LEU A 212 18.00 -7.28 -1.14
CA LEU A 212 17.05 -6.15 -1.22
C LEU A 212 15.57 -6.55 -1.12
N GLN A 213 15.25 -7.81 -1.40
CA GLN A 213 13.86 -8.29 -1.40
C GLN A 213 13.64 -9.47 -0.44
N ASN A 214 14.58 -10.41 -0.42
CA ASN A 214 14.46 -11.65 0.35
C ASN A 214 14.57 -11.47 1.87
N PRO A 215 15.38 -10.53 2.42
CA PRO A 215 15.48 -10.38 3.86
C PRO A 215 14.14 -9.93 4.47
N PRO A 216 13.67 -10.58 5.55
CA PRO A 216 12.40 -10.25 6.20
C PRO A 216 12.42 -8.88 6.85
N ALA A 217 13.60 -8.30 7.08
CA ALA A 217 13.82 -6.95 7.57
C ALA A 217 13.09 -5.89 6.70
N TRP A 218 13.01 -6.10 5.39
CA TRP A 218 12.27 -5.22 4.47
C TRP A 218 10.75 -5.37 4.55
N LYS A 219 10.28 -6.39 5.27
CA LYS A 219 8.86 -6.64 5.56
C LYS A 219 8.54 -6.46 7.04
N ASP A 220 9.47 -5.91 7.83
CA ASP A 220 9.30 -5.68 9.25
C ASP A 220 9.17 -4.17 9.52
N LEU A 221 7.98 -3.74 9.91
CA LEU A 221 7.68 -2.32 10.15
C LEU A 221 8.51 -1.73 11.30
N TRP A 222 8.92 -2.55 12.27
CA TRP A 222 9.79 -2.12 13.35
C TRP A 222 11.18 -1.77 12.82
N THR A 223 11.75 -2.63 11.99
CA THR A 223 13.02 -2.38 11.29
C THR A 223 12.92 -1.13 10.42
N ILE A 224 11.86 -1.00 9.62
CA ILE A 224 11.65 0.18 8.76
C ILE A 224 11.63 1.47 9.59
N ARG A 225 10.89 1.49 10.71
CA ARG A 225 10.87 2.63 11.63
C ARG A 225 12.26 2.93 12.17
N ASP A 226 13.01 1.91 12.59
CA ASP A 226 14.35 2.08 13.15
C ASP A 226 15.29 2.72 12.13
N ILE A 227 15.25 2.25 10.87
CA ILE A 227 16.01 2.84 9.77
C ILE A 227 15.60 4.29 9.53
N CYS A 228 14.31 4.63 9.54
CA CYS A 228 13.86 5.99 9.26
C CYS A 228 14.26 7.02 10.35
N LEU A 229 14.37 6.60 11.62
CA LEU A 229 14.60 7.51 12.76
C LEU A 229 16.07 7.63 13.19
N ALA A 230 16.92 6.68 12.83
CA ALA A 230 18.30 6.64 13.32
C ALA A 230 19.18 7.79 12.77
N PRO A 231 20.15 8.31 13.52
CA PRO A 231 21.15 9.22 12.96
C PRO A 231 21.98 8.57 11.85
N GLN A 232 22.42 7.33 12.08
CA GLN A 232 23.22 6.52 11.15
C GLN A 232 22.67 5.10 11.11
N VAL A 233 22.82 4.41 9.97
CA VAL A 233 22.30 3.05 9.76
C VAL A 233 23.35 2.21 9.07
N HIS A 234 23.66 1.05 9.66
CA HIS A 234 24.53 0.04 9.06
C HIS A 234 23.74 -1.25 8.84
N LEU A 235 23.78 -1.78 7.63
CA LEU A 235 23.19 -3.07 7.27
C LEU A 235 24.23 -4.18 7.47
N PHE A 236 23.88 -5.24 8.20
CA PHE A 236 24.74 -6.38 8.47
C PHE A 236 24.18 -7.67 7.88
N ALA A 237 24.99 -8.38 7.09
CA ALA A 237 24.73 -9.76 6.68
C ALA A 237 26.04 -10.57 6.71
N GLY A 238 26.19 -11.47 7.69
CA GLY A 238 27.44 -12.20 7.84
C GLY A 238 28.60 -11.27 8.14
N SER A 239 29.71 -11.48 7.45
CA SER A 239 30.89 -10.62 7.55
C SER A 239 30.69 -9.24 6.91
N HIS A 240 29.65 -9.05 6.10
CA HIS A 240 29.48 -7.89 5.25
C HIS A 240 28.70 -6.78 5.96
N VAL A 241 29.14 -5.54 5.74
CA VAL A 241 28.54 -4.34 6.32
C VAL A 241 28.45 -3.28 5.25
N VAL A 242 27.26 -2.72 5.06
CA VAL A 242 27.06 -1.56 4.18
C VAL A 242 26.51 -0.40 4.99
N ASP A 243 27.17 0.75 4.88
CA ASP A 243 26.65 2.01 5.42
C ASP A 243 25.50 2.49 4.52
N TRP A 244 24.34 2.72 5.11
CA TRP A 244 23.16 3.21 4.41
C TRP A 244 23.43 4.56 3.72
N ALA A 245 24.37 5.37 4.22
CA ALA A 245 24.76 6.63 3.58
C ALA A 245 25.16 6.44 2.10
N LYS A 246 25.75 5.30 1.74
CA LYS A 246 26.11 5.00 0.34
C LYS A 246 24.89 4.84 -0.56
N ILE A 247 23.81 4.30 -0.01
CA ILE A 247 22.52 4.18 -0.71
C ILE A 247 21.89 5.56 -0.85
N GLU A 248 21.97 6.40 0.19
CA GLU A 248 21.48 7.78 0.15
C GLU A 248 22.20 8.60 -0.93
N ASP A 249 23.54 8.59 -0.93
CA ASP A 249 24.37 9.28 -1.92
C ASP A 249 24.02 8.85 -3.36
N PHE A 250 23.75 7.56 -3.55
CA PHE A 250 23.35 7.00 -4.83
C PHE A 250 21.94 7.45 -5.27
N LEU A 251 20.97 7.51 -4.35
CA LEU A 251 19.61 7.97 -4.63
C LEU A 251 19.53 9.50 -4.80
N ASP A 252 20.43 10.25 -4.16
CA ASP A 252 20.58 11.71 -4.31
C ASP A 252 21.10 12.10 -5.70
N ASP A 253 21.90 11.25 -6.37
CA ASP A 253 22.31 11.46 -7.75
C ASP A 253 21.17 11.18 -8.75
N GLY A 254 20.26 12.13 -8.85
CA GLY A 254 19.07 12.06 -9.69
C GLY A 254 19.34 11.87 -11.19
N SER A 255 20.58 12.03 -11.68
CA SER A 255 20.91 11.77 -13.10
C SER A 255 21.20 10.29 -13.35
N TYR A 256 21.96 9.66 -12.46
CA TYR A 256 22.29 8.24 -12.51
C TYR A 256 21.10 7.39 -12.03
N ALA A 257 20.48 7.79 -10.92
CA ALA A 257 19.29 7.12 -10.39
C ALA A 257 18.11 7.18 -11.37
N LYS A 258 17.83 8.30 -12.05
CA LYS A 258 16.73 8.33 -13.06
C LYS A 258 17.02 7.48 -14.30
N THR A 259 18.29 7.33 -14.68
CA THR A 259 18.68 6.46 -15.80
C THR A 259 18.47 4.97 -15.47
N ILE A 260 18.55 4.64 -14.17
CA ILE A 260 18.39 3.28 -13.65
C ILE A 260 16.94 3.01 -13.15
N TYR A 261 16.22 4.02 -12.68
CA TYR A 261 14.93 3.92 -11.94
C TYR A 261 13.81 4.84 -12.44
N GLY A 262 13.99 5.60 -13.52
CA GLY A 262 13.07 6.66 -13.97
C GLY A 262 11.61 6.23 -14.14
N GLN A 263 10.69 7.12 -13.72
CA GLN A 263 9.26 6.85 -13.45
C GLN A 263 8.37 6.46 -14.65
N ASP A 264 8.84 6.49 -15.89
CA ASP A 264 7.95 6.43 -17.06
C ASP A 264 7.85 5.07 -17.76
N HIS A 265 8.48 4.02 -17.26
CA HIS A 265 8.47 2.75 -17.99
C HIS A 265 8.30 1.53 -17.10
N ILE A 266 7.04 1.06 -17.04
CA ILE A 266 6.67 -0.35 -16.78
C ILE A 266 7.37 -1.31 -17.79
N TRP A 267 8.14 -0.77 -18.76
CA TRP A 267 8.83 -1.47 -19.85
C TRP A 267 10.24 -0.92 -20.16
N GLY A 268 10.93 -0.28 -19.19
CA GLY A 268 12.22 0.41 -19.43
C GLY A 268 13.46 -0.37 -18.99
N LYS A 269 14.66 0.13 -19.36
CA LYS A 269 16.02 -0.46 -19.11
C LYS A 269 16.42 -0.74 -17.66
N GLY A 270 15.56 -0.49 -16.70
CA GLY A 270 15.83 -0.74 -15.27
C GLY A 270 14.61 -1.20 -14.49
N TRP A 271 13.53 -1.66 -15.16
CA TRP A 271 12.28 -2.07 -14.52
C TRP A 271 12.51 -3.03 -13.34
N ILE A 272 13.34 -4.06 -13.51
CA ILE A 272 13.62 -5.06 -12.46
C ILE A 272 14.32 -4.40 -11.27
N LEU A 273 15.37 -3.63 -11.52
CA LEU A 273 16.11 -2.96 -10.45
C LEU A 273 15.23 -1.92 -9.74
N SER A 274 14.31 -1.26 -10.46
CA SER A 274 13.29 -0.37 -9.87
C SER A 274 12.27 -1.09 -9.01
N LEU A 275 11.90 -2.33 -9.36
CA LEU A 275 11.05 -3.16 -8.51
C LEU A 275 11.79 -3.56 -7.23
N MET A 276 13.09 -3.86 -7.33
CA MET A 276 13.95 -4.24 -6.20
C MET A 276 14.22 -3.08 -5.24
N MET A 277 14.49 -1.88 -5.77
CA MET A 277 14.77 -0.71 -4.95
C MET A 277 13.53 0.01 -4.44
N LYS A 278 12.33 -0.38 -4.85
CA LYS A 278 11.09 0.30 -4.47
C LYS A 278 10.98 0.50 -2.96
N MET A 279 11.18 -0.55 -2.17
CA MET A 279 11.12 -0.45 -0.70
C MET A 279 12.25 0.41 -0.14
N VAL A 280 13.47 0.25 -0.65
CA VAL A 280 14.64 1.05 -0.25
C VAL A 280 14.40 2.54 -0.52
N ALA A 281 13.85 2.89 -1.69
CA ALA A 281 13.51 4.25 -2.07
C ALA A 281 12.40 4.84 -1.18
N GLU A 282 11.41 4.02 -0.80
CA GLU A 282 10.34 4.43 0.10
C GLU A 282 10.88 4.74 1.51
N ILE A 283 11.74 3.86 2.04
CA ILE A 283 12.45 4.06 3.31
C ILE A 283 13.33 5.31 3.25
N TYR A 284 14.10 5.48 2.16
CA TYR A 284 14.92 6.66 1.93
C TYR A 284 14.07 7.94 1.96
N HIS A 285 12.96 7.97 1.23
CA HIS A 285 12.07 9.14 1.18
C HIS A 285 11.55 9.51 2.57
N GLN A 286 11.04 8.51 3.30
CA GLN A 286 10.54 8.74 4.67
C GLN A 286 11.65 9.17 5.63
N ARG A 287 12.85 8.63 5.48
CA ARG A 287 14.02 9.01 6.28
C ARG A 287 14.43 10.46 6.06
N GLN A 288 14.41 10.94 4.81
CA GLN A 288 14.68 12.37 4.52
C GLN A 288 13.65 13.29 5.14
N ILE A 289 12.37 12.91 5.06
CA ILE A 289 11.28 13.61 5.75
C ILE A 289 11.57 13.70 7.26
N MET A 290 11.89 12.58 7.91
CA MET A 290 12.14 12.56 9.35
C MET A 290 13.38 13.36 9.75
N ARG A 291 14.45 13.35 8.96
CA ARG A 291 15.62 14.20 9.20
C ARG A 291 15.27 15.68 9.17
N ASN A 292 14.48 16.11 8.19
CA ASN A 292 14.05 17.50 8.06
C ASN A 292 13.16 17.94 9.23
N VAL A 293 12.22 17.08 9.64
CA VAL A 293 11.37 17.29 10.82
C VAL A 293 12.22 17.41 12.08
N LEU A 294 13.17 16.49 12.29
CA LEU A 294 14.02 16.47 13.49
C LEU A 294 15.04 17.61 13.53
N ALA A 295 15.47 18.12 12.36
CA ALA A 295 16.34 19.29 12.24
C ALA A 295 15.60 20.62 12.43
N GLY A 296 14.26 20.60 12.63
CA GLY A 296 13.44 21.81 12.75
C GLY A 296 13.42 22.65 11.46
N SER A 297 13.78 22.05 10.32
CA SER A 297 13.98 22.76 9.05
C SER A 297 12.70 22.88 8.21
N VAL A 298 11.57 22.33 8.67
CA VAL A 298 10.27 22.40 7.98
C VAL A 298 9.19 22.86 8.97
N VAL A 299 8.56 24.01 8.68
CA VAL A 299 7.46 24.61 9.45
C VAL A 299 6.08 24.22 8.87
N GLN A 300 5.99 23.46 7.77
CA GLN A 300 4.70 23.34 7.02
C GLN A 300 4.34 22.00 6.37
N SER A 301 5.00 20.87 6.67
CA SER A 301 4.36 19.56 6.38
C SER A 301 4.32 18.72 7.65
N GLU A 302 3.20 18.83 8.36
CA GLU A 302 2.82 17.83 9.34
C GLU A 302 2.75 16.48 8.60
N GLN A 303 3.62 15.55 8.99
CA GLN A 303 3.60 14.20 8.44
C GLN A 303 2.46 13.46 9.06
N SER A 304 1.44 13.21 8.23
CA SER A 304 0.25 12.55 8.70
C SER A 304 0.48 11.06 8.96
N LEU A 305 0.07 10.57 10.14
CA LEU A 305 0.09 9.13 10.41
C LEU A 305 -0.63 8.34 9.31
N LEU A 306 -1.71 8.88 8.76
CA LEU A 306 -2.43 8.24 7.66
C LEU A 306 -1.57 8.10 6.40
N ALA A 307 -0.78 9.14 6.06
CA ALA A 307 0.13 9.12 4.92
C ALA A 307 1.26 8.10 5.10
N VAL A 308 1.87 8.06 6.29
CA VAL A 308 2.91 7.06 6.61
C VAL A 308 2.33 5.64 6.56
N MET A 309 1.14 5.42 7.13
CA MET A 309 0.48 4.12 7.09
C MET A 309 0.07 3.71 5.67
N GLU A 310 -0.29 4.65 4.80
CA GLU A 310 -0.51 4.38 3.38
C GLU A 310 0.76 3.91 2.70
N GLN A 311 1.84 4.64 2.91
CA GLN A 311 3.15 4.40 2.33
C GLN A 311 3.64 2.98 2.62
N PHE A 312 3.49 2.48 3.84
CA PHE A 312 3.96 1.15 4.25
C PHE A 312 2.86 0.08 4.36
N ARG A 313 1.65 0.35 3.85
CA ARG A 313 0.48 -0.55 3.97
C ARG A 313 0.70 -1.93 3.36
N PHE A 314 1.60 -2.06 2.40
CA PHE A 314 1.85 -3.31 1.69
C PHE A 314 2.75 -4.30 2.46
N VAL A 315 3.31 -3.86 3.59
CA VAL A 315 4.13 -4.68 4.49
C VAL A 315 3.23 -5.62 5.31
N GLU A 316 3.57 -6.91 5.36
CA GLU A 316 2.83 -7.90 6.14
C GLU A 316 3.18 -7.82 7.62
N THR A 317 2.17 -7.90 8.48
CA THR A 317 2.35 -7.94 9.94
C THR A 317 1.45 -9.02 10.53
N ALA A 318 1.99 -9.89 11.39
CA ALA A 318 1.20 -10.91 12.08
C ALA A 318 0.14 -10.29 13.01
N ASP A 319 0.51 -9.24 13.75
CA ASP A 319 -0.40 -8.43 14.54
C ASP A 319 -0.67 -7.09 13.84
N PRO A 320 -1.89 -6.81 13.39
CA PRO A 320 -2.19 -5.59 12.64
C PRO A 320 -2.11 -4.30 13.47
N ARG A 321 -2.12 -4.40 14.81
CA ARG A 321 -1.85 -3.27 15.70
C ARG A 321 -0.43 -2.74 15.51
N ASN A 322 0.51 -3.59 15.10
CA ASN A 322 1.91 -3.22 14.89
C ASN A 322 2.07 -2.19 13.77
N LEU A 323 1.14 -2.10 12.81
CA LEU A 323 1.17 -1.03 11.82
C LEU A 323 1.10 0.35 12.48
N ILE A 324 0.11 0.54 13.37
CA ILE A 324 -0.08 1.81 14.07
C ILE A 324 1.07 2.04 15.04
N HIS A 325 1.43 1.05 15.86
CA HIS A 325 2.48 1.17 16.87
C HIS A 325 3.88 1.42 16.29
N SER A 326 4.17 0.90 15.10
CA SER A 326 5.46 1.12 14.44
C SER A 326 5.51 2.48 13.77
N MET A 327 4.43 2.86 13.07
CA MET A 327 4.41 4.06 12.22
C MET A 327 4.11 5.35 12.99
N ILE A 328 3.49 5.30 14.18
CA ILE A 328 3.19 6.48 15.00
C ILE A 328 4.44 7.36 15.26
N ASN A 329 5.61 6.75 15.40
CA ASN A 329 6.86 7.48 15.65
C ASN A 329 7.43 8.19 14.42
N LEU A 330 6.91 7.88 13.23
CA LEU A 330 7.24 8.53 11.96
C LEU A 330 6.24 9.65 11.60
N ALA A 331 5.18 9.78 12.38
CA ALA A 331 4.20 10.85 12.24
C ALA A 331 4.54 12.02 13.19
N THR A 332 4.05 13.21 12.85
CA THR A 332 4.22 14.41 13.69
C THR A 332 2.92 14.92 14.29
N ASP A 333 1.80 14.39 13.83
CA ASP A 333 0.44 14.86 14.10
C ASP A 333 -0.29 14.00 15.15
N MET A 334 0.43 13.09 15.82
CA MET A 334 -0.15 12.06 16.70
C MET A 334 0.56 11.89 18.04
N ASP A 335 1.30 12.91 18.52
CA ASP A 335 2.05 12.84 19.79
C ASP A 335 1.13 12.61 21.03
N ASP A 336 -0.16 12.96 20.91
CA ASP A 336 -1.19 12.80 21.94
C ASP A 336 -1.95 11.47 21.89
N LEU A 337 -1.79 10.67 20.82
CA LEU A 337 -2.49 9.39 20.71
C LEU A 337 -1.95 8.40 21.75
N LYS A 338 -2.80 8.03 22.71
CA LYS A 338 -2.54 6.95 23.66
C LYS A 338 -3.03 5.64 23.07
N ILE A 339 -2.10 4.78 22.68
CA ILE A 339 -2.44 3.42 22.23
C ILE A 339 -2.13 2.44 23.36
N ASP A 340 -3.14 1.69 23.79
CA ASP A 340 -2.99 0.58 24.71
C ASP A 340 -2.95 -0.74 23.93
N TYR A 341 -1.92 -1.55 24.14
CA TYR A 341 -1.83 -2.90 23.56
C TYR A 341 -2.94 -3.85 24.02
N GLY A 342 -3.59 -3.55 25.15
CA GLY A 342 -4.71 -4.32 25.67
C GLY A 342 -6.03 -4.09 24.93
N ASP A 343 -6.14 -3.06 24.09
CA ASP A 343 -7.35 -2.80 23.34
C ASP A 343 -7.62 -3.89 22.29
N SER A 344 -8.91 -4.18 22.07
CA SER A 344 -9.33 -4.99 20.93
C SER A 344 -9.01 -4.26 19.63
N LEU A 345 -8.73 -5.02 18.56
CA LEU A 345 -8.39 -4.44 17.25
C LEU A 345 -9.48 -3.47 16.75
N GLY A 346 -10.75 -3.84 16.92
CA GLY A 346 -11.87 -2.99 16.52
C GLY A 346 -11.98 -1.70 17.31
N ARG A 347 -11.70 -1.72 18.62
CA ARG A 347 -11.67 -0.49 19.44
C ARG A 347 -10.52 0.41 19.03
N LEU A 348 -9.34 -0.18 18.79
CA LEU A 348 -8.17 0.57 18.34
C LEU A 348 -8.45 1.28 17.01
N PHE A 349 -8.98 0.57 16.02
CA PHE A 349 -9.26 1.14 14.71
C PHE A 349 -10.39 2.18 14.76
N SER A 350 -11.42 1.95 15.58
CA SER A 350 -12.52 2.92 15.75
C SER A 350 -12.02 4.22 16.39
N ASN A 351 -11.27 4.12 17.49
CA ASN A 351 -10.69 5.28 18.17
C ASN A 351 -9.72 6.06 17.28
N LEU A 352 -8.88 5.35 16.51
CA LEU A 352 -7.97 6.00 15.56
C LEU A 352 -8.74 6.69 14.44
N THR A 353 -9.77 6.03 13.89
CA THR A 353 -10.62 6.61 12.83
C THR A 353 -11.33 7.86 13.34
N GLU A 354 -11.92 7.81 14.53
CA GLU A 354 -12.58 8.95 15.17
C GLU A 354 -11.60 10.12 15.38
N LEU A 355 -10.40 9.85 15.88
CA LEU A 355 -9.39 10.88 16.08
C LEU A 355 -8.98 11.52 14.75
N LEU A 356 -8.73 10.72 13.71
CA LEU A 356 -8.39 11.22 12.38
C LEU A 356 -9.51 12.09 11.80
N ILE A 357 -10.78 11.69 11.96
CA ILE A 357 -11.94 12.49 11.53
C ILE A 357 -11.96 13.83 12.25
N ASN A 358 -11.82 13.82 13.58
CA ASN A 358 -11.90 15.02 14.40
C ASN A 358 -10.78 16.01 14.13
N ARG A 359 -9.58 15.50 13.83
CA ARG A 359 -8.40 16.31 13.55
C ARG A 359 -8.40 16.86 12.13
N ASP A 360 -8.68 16.01 11.13
CA ASP A 360 -8.64 16.41 9.73
C ASP A 360 -9.94 17.12 9.28
N GLU A 361 -10.93 17.19 10.18
CA GLU A 361 -12.25 17.78 9.97
C GLU A 361 -13.02 17.17 8.79
N ASN A 362 -12.71 15.93 8.41
CA ASN A 362 -13.30 15.26 7.26
C ASN A 362 -13.43 13.75 7.47
N LEU A 363 -14.15 13.09 6.55
CA LEU A 363 -14.41 11.65 6.53
C LEU A 363 -13.54 10.94 5.48
N ASN A 364 -12.39 11.51 5.10
CA ASN A 364 -11.53 10.92 4.07
C ASN A 364 -11.03 9.53 4.50
N VAL A 365 -10.74 9.37 5.79
CA VAL A 365 -10.28 8.12 6.40
C VAL A 365 -11.27 6.95 6.22
N ILE A 366 -12.57 7.22 6.08
CA ILE A 366 -13.57 6.16 5.82
C ILE A 366 -13.83 5.97 4.31
N SER A 367 -13.43 6.94 3.49
CA SER A 367 -13.46 6.85 2.02
C SER A 367 -12.19 6.25 1.41
N LEU A 368 -11.32 5.66 2.24
CA LEU A 368 -10.07 5.00 1.83
C LEU A 368 -10.31 3.66 1.13
N GLY A 369 -10.95 3.70 -0.04
CA GLY A 369 -11.05 2.58 -0.96
C GLY A 369 -9.72 2.29 -1.66
N PRO A 370 -9.29 1.02 -1.80
CA PRO A 370 -8.07 0.69 -2.54
C PRO A 370 -8.21 1.01 -4.03
N TRP A 371 -7.48 2.01 -4.52
CA TRP A 371 -7.20 2.13 -5.96
C TRP A 371 -6.08 1.16 -6.31
N ARG A 372 -6.38 0.12 -7.09
CA ARG A 372 -5.37 -0.81 -7.61
C ARG A 372 -4.56 -0.14 -8.72
N SER A 373 -3.24 -0.07 -8.54
CA SER A 373 -2.30 0.19 -9.63
C SER A 373 -2.13 -1.07 -10.46
N PHE A 374 -2.06 -0.93 -11.78
CA PHE A 374 -1.82 -2.02 -12.73
C PHE A 374 -0.39 -2.56 -12.52
N SER A 375 -0.19 -3.58 -11.70
CA SER A 375 1.08 -4.34 -11.65
C SER A 375 0.80 -5.78 -12.06
N ALA A 376 1.55 -6.25 -13.06
CA ALA A 376 1.33 -7.51 -13.77
C ALA A 376 1.49 -8.79 -12.92
N ASP A 377 2.08 -8.71 -11.72
CA ASP A 377 2.59 -9.89 -11.00
C ASP A 377 1.62 -10.60 -10.05
N THR A 378 0.38 -10.14 -9.89
CA THR A 378 -0.61 -10.91 -9.12
C THR A 378 -1.98 -10.85 -9.78
N PHE A 379 -2.31 -11.92 -10.50
CA PHE A 379 -3.66 -12.27 -10.98
C PHE A 379 -4.63 -12.61 -9.82
N ASP A 380 -4.38 -12.12 -8.61
CA ASP A 380 -5.25 -12.34 -7.46
C ASP A 380 -6.22 -11.15 -7.33
N ARG A 381 -7.50 -11.44 -7.54
CA ARG A 381 -8.52 -10.48 -8.01
C ARG A 381 -9.26 -9.81 -6.82
N CYS A 382 -10.07 -8.78 -7.07
CA CYS A 382 -10.80 -7.93 -6.10
C CYS A 382 -11.77 -8.63 -5.11
N TYR A 383 -11.65 -9.93 -4.86
CA TYR A 383 -12.72 -10.74 -4.28
C TYR A 383 -12.70 -10.86 -2.75
N GLY A 384 -11.91 -10.04 -2.05
CA GLY A 384 -11.81 -10.08 -0.58
C GLY A 384 -11.99 -8.74 0.12
N TYR A 385 -12.22 -7.64 -0.59
CA TYR A 385 -12.34 -6.32 0.04
C TYR A 385 -13.78 -6.04 0.42
N SER A 386 -14.16 -6.44 1.62
CA SER A 386 -15.19 -5.70 2.34
C SER A 386 -14.49 -4.61 3.16
N ILE A 387 -15.00 -3.37 3.12
CA ILE A 387 -14.61 -2.35 4.11
C ILE A 387 -15.00 -2.85 5.52
N THR A 388 -16.01 -3.71 5.61
CA THR A 388 -16.40 -4.43 6.82
C THR A 388 -15.42 -5.58 7.11
N SER A 389 -15.04 -5.74 8.38
CA SER A 389 -14.23 -6.91 8.75
C SER A 389 -15.03 -8.19 8.49
N PRO A 390 -14.46 -9.24 7.88
CA PRO A 390 -15.09 -10.56 7.81
C PRO A 390 -15.52 -11.11 9.19
N THR A 391 -14.89 -10.60 10.27
CA THR A 391 -15.07 -11.08 11.63
C THR A 391 -16.13 -10.31 12.45
N GLY A 392 -16.67 -9.19 11.95
CA GLY A 392 -17.61 -8.36 12.71
C GLY A 392 -17.00 -7.69 13.96
N GLU A 393 -15.67 -7.74 14.12
CA GLU A 393 -14.96 -7.24 15.31
C GLU A 393 -14.87 -5.71 15.39
N LYS A 394 -15.23 -5.00 14.31
CA LYS A 394 -15.22 -3.53 14.22
C LYS A 394 -16.45 -3.01 13.45
N PRO A 395 -16.91 -1.80 13.73
CA PRO A 395 -17.88 -1.08 12.89
C PRO A 395 -17.44 -0.96 11.43
N SER A 396 -18.39 -0.86 10.50
CA SER A 396 -18.10 -0.68 9.06
C SER A 396 -17.41 0.65 8.77
N TRP A 397 -17.70 1.70 9.55
CA TRP A 397 -17.05 3.00 9.43
C TRP A 397 -15.64 3.05 9.99
N ALA A 398 -15.25 2.13 10.88
CA ALA A 398 -13.88 2.09 11.37
C ALA A 398 -12.95 1.67 10.23
N ALA A 399 -12.00 2.53 9.87
CA ALA A 399 -11.14 2.29 8.73
C ALA A 399 -10.31 1.00 8.91
N ASN A 400 -10.19 0.21 7.84
CA ASN A 400 -9.33 -0.95 7.86
C ASN A 400 -7.90 -0.53 7.50
N PHE A 401 -7.00 -0.58 8.48
CA PHE A 401 -5.59 -0.26 8.29
C PHE A 401 -4.72 -1.47 7.92
N GLN A 402 -5.25 -2.70 8.00
CA GLN A 402 -4.47 -3.90 7.71
C GLN A 402 -3.98 -3.94 6.25
N LYS A 403 -2.98 -4.78 5.99
CA LYS A 403 -2.49 -5.03 4.62
C LYS A 403 -3.67 -5.40 3.72
N SER A 404 -3.90 -4.56 2.73
CA SER A 404 -4.66 -4.94 1.55
C SER A 404 -3.68 -5.54 0.56
N PRO A 405 -3.93 -6.74 0.03
CA PRO A 405 -3.04 -7.31 -0.98
C PRO A 405 -2.98 -6.44 -2.24
N HIS A 406 -3.88 -5.46 -2.43
CA HIS A 406 -3.97 -4.73 -3.68
C HIS A 406 -4.62 -3.33 -3.58
N GLY A 407 -3.92 -2.33 -3.07
CA GLY A 407 -4.32 -0.94 -3.33
C GLY A 407 -3.47 0.09 -2.62
N ARG A 408 -3.23 1.20 -3.31
CA ARG A 408 -3.01 2.47 -2.62
C ARG A 408 -4.34 2.85 -1.99
N LEU A 409 -4.32 3.52 -0.84
CA LEU A 409 -5.54 4.18 -0.38
C LEU A 409 -5.94 5.22 -1.43
N PHE A 410 -7.15 5.77 -1.34
CA PHE A 410 -7.54 6.84 -2.26
C PHE A 410 -6.41 7.86 -2.36
N PRO A 411 -5.86 8.10 -3.56
CA PRO A 411 -4.61 8.86 -3.68
C PRO A 411 -4.81 10.23 -3.02
N HIS A 412 -3.80 10.72 -2.31
CA HIS A 412 -3.78 12.10 -1.78
C HIS A 412 -4.12 13.16 -2.85
N ASN A 413 -4.03 12.81 -4.14
CA ASN A 413 -4.40 13.62 -5.30
C ASN A 413 -5.73 13.18 -5.95
N CYS A 414 -6.68 12.62 -5.19
CA CYS A 414 -8.00 12.29 -5.70
C CYS A 414 -8.66 13.54 -6.30
N PRO A 415 -9.14 13.48 -7.56
CA PRO A 415 -9.73 14.64 -8.22
C PRO A 415 -11.20 14.88 -7.83
N TYR A 416 -11.79 14.04 -6.99
CA TYR A 416 -13.20 14.09 -6.63
C TYR A 416 -13.42 14.78 -5.27
N LYS A 417 -14.60 15.39 -5.13
CA LYS A 417 -15.09 16.12 -3.97
C LYS A 417 -16.61 15.94 -3.85
N ALA A 418 -17.06 14.70 -3.73
CA ALA A 418 -18.49 14.37 -3.78
C ALA A 418 -19.30 14.95 -2.61
N GLY A 419 -18.74 14.96 -1.41
CA GLY A 419 -19.30 15.63 -0.24
C GLY A 419 -18.78 17.05 -0.05
N ARG A 420 -19.32 17.78 0.95
CA ARG A 420 -18.68 19.01 1.43
C ARG A 420 -17.25 18.72 1.90
N PRO A 421 -16.32 19.70 1.84
CA PRO A 421 -14.92 19.47 2.20
C PRO A 421 -14.72 19.12 3.69
N SER A 422 -15.63 19.56 4.56
CA SER A 422 -15.57 19.30 6.00
C SER A 422 -16.82 18.57 6.50
N CYS A 423 -16.68 17.91 7.64
CA CYS A 423 -17.75 17.29 8.41
C CYS A 423 -17.93 17.96 9.78
N GLU A 424 -18.99 17.61 10.51
CA GLU A 424 -19.22 18.12 11.86
C GLU A 424 -18.24 17.48 12.85
N VAL A 425 -17.48 18.31 13.57
CA VAL A 425 -16.53 17.90 14.61
C VAL A 425 -16.82 18.59 15.95
N PRO A 426 -16.63 17.92 17.10
CA PRO A 426 -16.29 16.51 17.23
C PRO A 426 -17.40 15.60 16.69
N CYS A 427 -17.02 14.56 15.95
CA CYS A 427 -17.96 13.67 15.30
C CYS A 427 -18.77 12.90 16.34
N ARG A 428 -20.04 12.63 16.04
CA ARG A 428 -20.96 12.01 16.98
C ARG A 428 -20.84 10.49 16.91
N VAL A 429 -20.05 9.92 17.82
CA VAL A 429 -19.90 8.46 17.98
C VAL A 429 -20.70 7.97 19.19
N ILE A 430 -21.66 7.07 18.96
CA ILE A 430 -22.52 6.49 20.02
C ILE A 430 -21.94 5.11 20.40
N ASP A 431 -21.61 4.95 21.68
CA ASP A 431 -21.05 3.72 22.29
C ASP A 431 -19.81 3.14 21.57
N GLY A 432 -19.07 3.97 20.84
CA GLY A 432 -17.93 3.53 20.02
C GLY A 432 -18.32 2.65 18.83
N LYS A 433 -19.62 2.57 18.50
CA LYS A 433 -20.16 1.64 17.49
C LYS A 433 -20.85 2.36 16.34
N VAL A 434 -21.53 3.46 16.60
CA VAL A 434 -22.32 4.16 15.58
C VAL A 434 -21.74 5.53 15.32
N LEU A 435 -21.28 5.79 14.10
CA LEU A 435 -20.89 7.12 13.65
C LEU A 435 -22.08 7.78 12.96
N VAL A 436 -22.51 8.95 13.46
CA VAL A 436 -23.56 9.73 12.80
C VAL A 436 -22.91 10.79 11.91
N ALA A 437 -23.14 10.68 10.61
CA ALA A 437 -22.68 11.63 9.59
C ALA A 437 -23.86 12.35 8.94
N LYS A 438 -23.62 13.56 8.43
CA LYS A 438 -24.57 14.28 7.57
C LYS A 438 -24.28 13.98 6.10
N GLY A 439 -25.32 13.89 5.30
CA GLY A 439 -25.16 13.66 3.87
C GLY A 439 -26.48 13.57 3.11
N VAL A 440 -26.37 13.20 1.84
CA VAL A 440 -27.48 13.11 0.90
C VAL A 440 -27.49 11.71 0.28
N LYS A 441 -28.62 11.01 0.39
CA LYS A 441 -28.83 9.72 -0.30
C LYS A 441 -29.21 10.01 -1.75
N LEU A 442 -28.40 9.50 -2.69
CA LEU A 442 -28.58 9.74 -4.13
C LEU A 442 -29.61 8.79 -4.76
N GLY A 443 -29.76 7.58 -4.23
CA GLY A 443 -30.72 6.59 -4.73
C GLY A 443 -30.30 5.16 -4.43
N ARG A 444 -31.21 4.21 -4.72
CA ARG A 444 -30.90 2.77 -4.62
C ARG A 444 -30.22 2.26 -5.88
N VAL A 445 -29.24 1.39 -5.69
CA VAL A 445 -28.57 0.63 -6.75
C VAL A 445 -29.59 -0.29 -7.42
N GLY A 446 -29.70 -0.19 -8.74
CA GLY A 446 -30.52 -1.08 -9.56
C GLY A 446 -29.88 -2.44 -9.78
N LYS A 447 -30.34 -3.16 -10.79
CA LYS A 447 -29.82 -4.50 -11.12
C LYS A 447 -28.32 -4.45 -11.40
N ILE A 448 -27.60 -5.48 -10.92
CA ILE A 448 -26.18 -5.68 -11.17
C ILE A 448 -26.02 -7.05 -11.84
N LYS A 449 -25.93 -7.12 -13.17
CA LYS A 449 -25.85 -8.44 -13.84
C LYS A 449 -24.55 -9.21 -13.57
N GLN A 450 -23.47 -8.51 -13.17
CA GLN A 450 -22.19 -9.15 -12.84
C GLN A 450 -22.27 -9.99 -11.56
N SER A 451 -23.33 -9.89 -10.73
CA SER A 451 -23.49 -10.66 -9.51
C SER A 451 -24.10 -12.06 -9.67
N ASP A 452 -24.66 -12.42 -10.83
CA ASP A 452 -25.17 -13.79 -11.11
C ASP A 452 -24.06 -14.82 -11.32
N TYR A 453 -22.81 -14.42 -11.09
CA TYR A 453 -21.62 -15.24 -11.22
C TYR A 453 -21.17 -15.72 -9.84
N ASP A 454 -21.09 -17.03 -9.66
CA ASP A 454 -20.62 -17.67 -8.42
C ASP A 454 -19.10 -17.53 -8.28
N TYR A 455 -18.66 -16.40 -7.73
CA TYR A 455 -17.24 -16.08 -7.52
C TYR A 455 -16.58 -16.90 -6.41
N GLN A 456 -17.34 -17.65 -5.60
CA GLN A 456 -16.80 -18.53 -4.55
C GLN A 456 -16.24 -19.84 -5.11
N LYS A 457 -16.60 -20.24 -6.34
CA LYS A 457 -16.15 -21.50 -6.94
C LYS A 457 -14.73 -21.49 -7.49
N GLY A 458 -14.01 -20.38 -7.39
CA GLY A 458 -12.63 -20.31 -7.88
C GLY A 458 -12.51 -20.56 -9.38
N MET A 459 -11.32 -20.34 -9.91
CA MET A 459 -10.98 -20.65 -11.30
C MET A 459 -10.77 -22.16 -11.47
N ASP A 460 -11.83 -22.96 -11.48
CA ASP A 460 -11.74 -24.29 -12.07
C ASP A 460 -11.76 -24.16 -13.59
N TRP A 461 -10.56 -24.20 -14.17
CA TRP A 461 -10.39 -24.37 -15.60
C TRP A 461 -10.84 -25.77 -16.01
N ILE A 462 -12.08 -25.96 -16.47
CA ILE A 462 -12.42 -26.92 -17.54
C ILE A 462 -13.70 -26.46 -18.27
N ASN A 463 -13.60 -26.39 -19.60
CA ASN A 463 -14.70 -26.51 -20.57
C ASN A 463 -14.34 -27.76 -21.43
N PRO A 464 -15.26 -28.66 -21.82
CA PRO A 464 -16.14 -28.39 -22.97
C PRO A 464 -17.54 -29.09 -22.98
N GLU A 465 -17.99 -29.77 -21.92
CA GLU A 465 -19.23 -30.58 -21.96
C GLU A 465 -20.17 -30.35 -20.75
N GLY A 466 -20.60 -29.11 -20.51
CA GLY A 466 -21.81 -28.85 -19.70
C GLY A 466 -21.66 -28.41 -18.24
N GLY A 467 -20.62 -27.62 -17.91
CA GLY A 467 -20.48 -26.87 -16.64
C GLY A 467 -20.72 -25.35 -16.79
N PRO A 468 -20.90 -24.57 -15.70
CA PRO A 468 -21.50 -23.23 -15.72
C PRO A 468 -20.75 -22.23 -16.61
N ARG A 469 -21.51 -21.36 -17.29
CA ARG A 469 -21.04 -20.39 -18.30
C ARG A 469 -20.06 -19.39 -17.68
N VAL A 470 -18.76 -19.59 -17.93
CA VAL A 470 -17.72 -18.61 -17.63
C VAL A 470 -17.82 -17.46 -18.62
N MET A 471 -18.13 -16.26 -18.14
CA MET A 471 -17.88 -15.03 -18.89
C MET A 471 -16.38 -14.90 -19.11
N ARG A 472 -15.93 -14.96 -20.39
CA ARG A 472 -14.58 -14.49 -20.72
C ARG A 472 -14.54 -13.00 -20.36
N LYS A 473 -13.76 -12.62 -19.35
CA LYS A 473 -13.48 -11.22 -18.96
C LYS A 473 -12.79 -10.40 -20.07
N ASP A 474 -12.67 -10.93 -21.28
CA ASP A 474 -12.26 -10.19 -22.46
C ASP A 474 -13.48 -9.71 -23.26
N SER A 475 -14.71 -9.85 -22.74
CA SER A 475 -15.89 -9.39 -23.45
C SER A 475 -17.02 -8.76 -22.62
N LEU A 476 -17.74 -7.82 -23.23
CA LEU A 476 -18.94 -7.17 -22.68
C LEU A 476 -20.19 -7.85 -23.29
N PRO A 477 -21.11 -8.46 -22.50
CA PRO A 477 -22.29 -9.10 -23.07
C PRO A 477 -23.34 -8.11 -23.54
N VAL A 478 -24.05 -8.49 -24.60
CA VAL A 478 -25.20 -7.75 -25.16
C VAL A 478 -26.27 -7.50 -24.09
N GLU A 479 -26.53 -8.50 -23.27
CA GLU A 479 -27.55 -8.48 -22.22
C GLU A 479 -27.28 -7.41 -21.15
N TYR A 480 -26.04 -6.94 -21.00
CA TYR A 480 -25.69 -5.88 -20.05
C TYR A 480 -26.05 -4.50 -20.61
N LEU A 481 -25.75 -4.24 -21.89
CA LEU A 481 -26.13 -2.99 -22.53
C LEU A 481 -27.65 -2.85 -22.62
N ASP A 482 -28.35 -3.91 -23.02
CA ASP A 482 -29.82 -3.94 -23.08
C ASP A 482 -30.48 -3.79 -21.69
N LEU A 483 -29.75 -3.99 -20.58
CA LEU A 483 -30.27 -3.76 -19.22
C LEU A 483 -30.28 -2.28 -18.83
N TYR A 484 -29.29 -1.53 -19.30
CA TYR A 484 -28.98 -0.21 -18.77
C TYR A 484 -29.28 0.92 -19.73
N LEU A 485 -29.22 0.65 -21.03
CA LEU A 485 -29.35 1.66 -22.07
C LEU A 485 -30.35 1.18 -23.10
N ASP A 486 -31.23 2.08 -23.54
CA ASP A 486 -31.97 1.87 -24.77
C ASP A 486 -30.95 1.75 -25.92
N ARG A 487 -31.14 0.80 -26.83
CA ARG A 487 -30.31 0.67 -28.02
C ARG A 487 -30.26 1.97 -28.81
N ALA A 488 -31.35 2.74 -28.82
CA ALA A 488 -31.40 4.07 -29.41
C ALA A 488 -30.29 4.99 -28.87
N VAL A 489 -29.97 4.94 -27.56
CA VAL A 489 -28.87 5.72 -26.96
C VAL A 489 -27.51 5.30 -27.52
N LEU A 490 -27.35 4.04 -27.90
CA LEU A 490 -26.10 3.47 -28.39
C LEU A 490 -25.95 3.53 -29.92
N THR A 491 -27.05 3.68 -30.66
CA THR A 491 -27.07 3.66 -32.13
C THR A 491 -27.44 5.01 -32.77
N GLU A 492 -28.07 5.94 -32.04
CA GLU A 492 -28.48 7.24 -32.58
C GLU A 492 -27.47 8.36 -32.26
N SER A 493 -27.17 9.17 -33.28
CA SER A 493 -26.48 10.45 -33.13
C SER A 493 -27.46 11.48 -32.57
N ASP A 494 -27.55 11.60 -31.24
CA ASP A 494 -28.20 12.70 -30.50
C ASP A 494 -29.66 13.06 -30.92
N ALA A 495 -30.41 12.12 -31.48
CA ALA A 495 -31.77 12.37 -31.98
C ALA A 495 -32.85 12.33 -30.89
N THR A 496 -32.51 11.89 -29.68
CA THR A 496 -33.41 11.99 -28.51
C THR A 496 -33.30 13.39 -27.91
N THR A 497 -34.42 14.12 -27.80
CA THR A 497 -34.49 15.45 -27.15
C THR A 497 -34.27 15.41 -25.64
N GLN A 498 -33.78 14.28 -25.10
CA GLN A 498 -33.69 14.03 -23.67
C GLN A 498 -32.22 14.05 -23.25
N GLU A 499 -31.89 15.03 -22.42
CA GLU A 499 -30.55 15.17 -21.83
C GLU A 499 -30.44 14.36 -20.54
N TYR A 500 -29.25 13.82 -20.29
CA TYR A 500 -28.90 13.25 -19.00
C TYR A 500 -28.96 14.33 -17.90
N VAL A 501 -28.90 13.92 -16.63
CA VAL A 501 -29.12 14.83 -15.50
C VAL A 501 -28.13 16.02 -15.47
N THR A 502 -26.94 15.86 -16.04
CA THR A 502 -25.90 16.89 -16.18
C THR A 502 -26.10 17.85 -17.37
N GLY A 503 -27.10 17.60 -18.24
CA GLY A 503 -27.35 18.37 -19.46
C GLY A 503 -26.63 17.85 -20.70
N GLU A 504 -25.81 16.80 -20.58
CA GLU A 504 -25.17 16.16 -21.74
C GLU A 504 -26.02 15.02 -22.33
N SER A 505 -25.62 14.48 -23.48
CA SER A 505 -26.28 13.30 -24.04
C SER A 505 -26.08 12.08 -23.14
N TYR A 506 -27.07 11.19 -23.10
CA TYR A 506 -26.95 9.92 -22.36
C TYR A 506 -25.75 9.08 -22.81
N PHE A 507 -25.39 9.13 -24.10
CA PHE A 507 -24.21 8.42 -24.61
C PHE A 507 -22.90 9.01 -24.06
N ARG A 508 -22.78 10.34 -24.03
CA ARG A 508 -21.59 11.02 -23.52
C ARG A 508 -21.39 10.76 -22.03
N ALA A 509 -22.47 10.86 -21.25
CA ALA A 509 -22.45 10.50 -19.83
C ALA A 509 -22.06 9.03 -19.63
N PHE A 510 -22.55 8.12 -20.49
CA PHE A 510 -22.26 6.70 -20.40
C PHE A 510 -20.77 6.39 -20.58
N TRP A 511 -20.16 6.75 -21.72
CA TRP A 511 -18.76 6.39 -21.94
C TRP A 511 -17.81 7.06 -20.93
N ARG A 512 -18.10 8.31 -20.54
CA ARG A 512 -17.34 9.00 -19.48
C ARG A 512 -17.45 8.26 -18.15
N THR A 513 -18.61 7.67 -17.84
CA THR A 513 -18.79 6.84 -16.63
C THR A 513 -17.89 5.61 -16.66
N LEU A 514 -17.72 4.98 -17.82
CA LEU A 514 -16.87 3.78 -17.96
C LEU A 514 -15.38 4.05 -17.73
N VAL A 515 -14.96 5.31 -17.82
CA VAL A 515 -13.60 5.76 -17.44
C VAL A 515 -13.62 6.64 -16.20
N MET A 516 -14.76 6.69 -15.49
CA MET A 516 -14.99 7.49 -14.29
C MET A 516 -14.55 8.96 -14.46
N ASP A 517 -14.76 9.52 -15.67
CA ASP A 517 -14.42 10.90 -16.04
C ASP A 517 -12.95 11.28 -15.79
N CYS A 518 -12.03 10.30 -15.89
CA CYS A 518 -10.60 10.49 -15.66
C CYS A 518 -9.74 10.20 -16.90
N GLY A 519 -8.70 11.02 -17.09
CA GLY A 519 -7.73 10.90 -18.19
C GLY A 519 -6.54 9.99 -17.88
N SER A 520 -6.42 9.50 -16.65
CA SER A 520 -5.36 8.63 -16.13
C SER A 520 -5.87 8.06 -14.79
N PRO A 521 -5.37 6.92 -14.26
CA PRO A 521 -5.74 6.45 -12.93
C PRO A 521 -5.87 7.63 -11.96
N PRO A 522 -7.01 7.72 -11.28
CA PRO A 522 -7.79 8.94 -11.06
C PRO A 522 -7.03 9.96 -10.24
N THR A 523 -6.24 10.72 -10.95
CA THR A 523 -5.47 11.84 -10.44
C THR A 523 -5.82 13.10 -11.23
N ILE A 524 -6.38 12.94 -12.43
CA ILE A 524 -6.65 14.03 -13.38
C ILE A 524 -7.98 13.74 -14.10
N ARG A 525 -8.91 14.70 -14.02
CA ARG A 525 -10.19 14.67 -14.77
C ARG A 525 -9.95 14.81 -16.26
N LEU A 526 -10.89 14.30 -17.06
CA LEU A 526 -10.88 14.55 -18.50
C LEU A 526 -10.98 16.06 -18.77
N THR A 527 -10.14 16.55 -19.69
CA THR A 527 -10.27 17.92 -20.19
C THR A 527 -11.40 18.01 -21.21
N ALA A 528 -12.02 19.20 -21.36
CA ALA A 528 -13.05 19.41 -22.38
C ALA A 528 -12.59 19.00 -23.79
N ARG A 529 -11.30 19.22 -24.11
CA ARG A 529 -10.73 18.81 -25.40
C ARG A 529 -10.68 17.29 -25.57
N GLN A 530 -10.30 16.56 -24.52
CA GLN A 530 -10.31 15.10 -24.53
C GLN A 530 -11.73 14.54 -24.62
N ILE A 531 -12.68 15.17 -23.92
CA ILE A 531 -14.10 14.78 -23.99
C ILE A 531 -14.59 14.90 -25.43
N GLU A 532 -14.41 16.05 -26.09
CA GLU A 532 -14.86 16.24 -27.47
C GLU A 532 -14.15 15.31 -28.46
N SER A 533 -12.84 15.10 -28.33
CA SER A 533 -12.11 14.22 -29.24
C SER A 533 -12.51 12.75 -29.11
N GLU A 534 -12.61 12.25 -27.88
CA GLU A 534 -12.96 10.86 -27.62
C GLU A 534 -14.44 10.59 -27.88
N ASP A 535 -15.34 11.54 -27.60
CA ASP A 535 -16.78 11.39 -27.89
C ASP A 535 -17.01 11.08 -29.38
N ALA A 536 -16.32 11.79 -30.29
CA ALA A 536 -16.41 11.53 -31.73
C ALA A 536 -15.89 10.14 -32.12
N ILE A 537 -14.78 9.69 -31.52
CA ILE A 537 -14.14 8.41 -31.82
C ILE A 537 -14.99 7.25 -31.31
N VAL A 538 -15.40 7.32 -30.04
CA VAL A 538 -16.18 6.28 -29.38
C VAL A 538 -17.53 6.12 -30.09
N ARG A 539 -18.19 7.23 -30.49
CA ARG A 539 -19.44 7.18 -31.28
C ARG A 539 -19.26 6.52 -32.64
N ALA A 540 -18.11 6.72 -33.30
CA ALA A 540 -17.84 6.09 -34.59
C ALA A 540 -17.59 4.57 -34.46
N GLU A 541 -16.99 4.15 -33.34
CA GLU A 541 -16.60 2.76 -33.13
C GLU A 541 -17.70 1.92 -32.48
N TRP A 542 -18.55 2.54 -31.66
CA TRP A 542 -19.58 1.83 -30.90
C TRP A 542 -20.59 1.04 -31.76
N PRO A 543 -21.08 1.54 -32.91
CA PRO A 543 -21.97 0.77 -33.78
C PRO A 543 -21.31 -0.52 -34.31
N ARG A 544 -20.01 -0.48 -34.63
CA ARG A 544 -19.27 -1.69 -35.04
C ARG A 544 -19.21 -2.70 -33.91
N ARG A 545 -18.97 -2.22 -32.69
CA ARG A 545 -19.00 -3.07 -31.50
C ARG A 545 -20.38 -3.68 -31.32
N ILE A 546 -21.48 -2.92 -31.40
CA ILE A 546 -22.83 -3.50 -31.30
C ILE A 546 -23.05 -4.61 -32.33
N LEU A 547 -22.61 -4.40 -33.58
CA LEU A 547 -22.74 -5.40 -34.64
C LEU A 547 -21.91 -6.68 -34.36
N ASP A 548 -20.67 -6.50 -33.91
CA ASP A 548 -19.79 -7.60 -33.48
C ASP A 548 -20.43 -8.38 -32.30
N MET A 549 -21.04 -7.63 -31.37
CA MET A 549 -21.80 -8.13 -30.22
C MET A 549 -23.01 -8.98 -30.66
N GLU A 550 -23.80 -8.51 -31.63
CA GLU A 550 -24.96 -9.24 -32.16
C GLU A 550 -24.54 -10.51 -32.91
N THR A 551 -23.39 -10.48 -33.57
CA THR A 551 -22.88 -11.60 -34.37
C THR A 551 -22.27 -12.70 -33.50
N HIS A 552 -21.57 -12.31 -32.44
CA HIS A 552 -20.78 -13.24 -31.61
C HIS A 552 -21.29 -13.41 -30.17
N GLY A 553 -22.36 -12.70 -29.78
CA GLY A 553 -22.92 -12.70 -28.43
C GLY A 553 -22.11 -11.89 -27.41
N SER A 554 -20.96 -11.32 -27.80
CA SER A 554 -20.09 -10.49 -26.95
C SER A 554 -19.05 -9.75 -27.79
N VAL A 555 -18.54 -8.60 -27.33
CA VAL A 555 -17.45 -7.84 -27.98
C VAL A 555 -16.14 -7.98 -27.25
N SER A 556 -15.03 -8.13 -27.99
CA SER A 556 -13.69 -8.05 -27.42
C SER A 556 -13.42 -6.67 -26.80
N VAL A 557 -13.10 -6.64 -25.51
CA VAL A 557 -12.69 -5.41 -24.80
C VAL A 557 -11.19 -5.15 -24.85
N LYS A 558 -10.40 -6.06 -25.46
CA LYS A 558 -8.95 -5.87 -25.68
C LYS A 558 -8.65 -4.85 -26.76
N GLU A 559 -9.57 -4.66 -27.69
CA GLU A 559 -9.42 -3.64 -28.72
C GLU A 559 -9.62 -2.26 -28.09
N PRO A 560 -8.71 -1.30 -28.33
CA PRO A 560 -8.86 0.05 -27.82
C PRO A 560 -10.20 0.65 -28.26
N CYS A 561 -10.97 1.20 -27.32
CA CYS A 561 -12.15 2.02 -27.63
C CYS A 561 -11.84 3.52 -27.60
N PHE A 562 -10.65 3.89 -27.13
CA PHE A 562 -10.19 5.27 -26.98
C PHE A 562 -8.88 5.48 -27.72
N SER A 563 -8.66 6.68 -28.24
CA SER A 563 -7.40 7.01 -28.93
C SER A 563 -6.29 7.41 -27.95
N ASP A 564 -6.62 8.07 -26.85
CA ASP A 564 -5.67 8.42 -25.80
C ASP A 564 -5.27 7.17 -25.01
N ARG A 565 -3.96 6.88 -25.02
CA ARG A 565 -3.36 5.74 -24.32
C ARG A 565 -3.70 5.73 -22.82
N LYS A 566 -3.76 6.90 -22.16
CA LYS A 566 -4.03 6.99 -20.72
C LYS A 566 -5.51 6.76 -20.42
N ILE A 567 -6.41 7.22 -21.29
CA ILE A 567 -7.86 6.92 -21.18
C ILE A 567 -8.11 5.44 -21.40
N ASN A 568 -7.44 4.82 -22.39
CA ASN A 568 -7.53 3.39 -22.61
C ASN A 568 -7.00 2.57 -21.41
N MET A 569 -5.95 3.06 -20.75
CA MET A 569 -5.46 2.47 -19.49
C MET A 569 -6.47 2.62 -18.35
N MET A 570 -7.17 3.76 -18.27
CA MET A 570 -8.25 3.98 -17.31
C MET A 570 -9.40 3.01 -17.56
N TRP A 571 -9.85 2.87 -18.81
CA TRP A 571 -10.85 1.87 -19.22
C TRP A 571 -10.49 0.46 -18.74
N ASN A 572 -9.26 0.00 -19.01
CA ASN A 572 -8.81 -1.31 -18.57
C ASN A 572 -8.85 -1.44 -17.04
N THR A 573 -8.44 -0.39 -16.32
CA THR A 573 -8.45 -0.37 -14.85
C THR A 573 -9.86 -0.50 -14.28
N VAL A 574 -10.81 0.24 -14.85
CA VAL A 574 -12.22 0.25 -14.43
C VAL A 574 -12.88 -1.07 -14.77
N TYR A 575 -12.79 -1.50 -16.03
CA TYR A 575 -13.46 -2.69 -16.54
C TYR A 575 -13.12 -3.97 -15.75
N PHE A 576 -11.86 -4.16 -15.32
CA PHE A 576 -11.49 -5.39 -14.61
C PHE A 576 -12.04 -5.50 -13.18
N ASN A 577 -12.32 -4.36 -12.55
CA ASN A 577 -12.50 -4.24 -11.10
C ASN A 577 -13.83 -3.60 -10.69
N TRP A 578 -14.52 -2.91 -11.60
CA TRP A 578 -15.74 -2.16 -11.35
C TRP A 578 -16.88 -2.67 -12.23
N THR A 579 -18.09 -2.44 -11.74
CA THR A 579 -19.33 -2.83 -12.37
C THR A 579 -20.19 -1.61 -12.65
N PHE A 580 -20.61 -1.45 -13.90
CA PHE A 580 -21.61 -0.46 -14.26
C PHE A 580 -22.99 -0.89 -13.77
N SER A 581 -23.75 0.05 -13.22
CA SER A 581 -25.18 -0.07 -12.94
C SER A 581 -25.85 1.29 -13.07
N MET A 582 -27.16 1.34 -12.82
CA MET A 582 -27.95 2.55 -12.75
C MET A 582 -28.74 2.57 -11.44
N THR A 583 -28.88 3.73 -10.82
CA THR A 583 -29.77 3.87 -9.67
C THR A 583 -31.24 3.86 -10.11
N GLU A 584 -32.17 3.64 -9.17
CA GLU A 584 -33.62 3.66 -9.43
C GLU A 584 -34.13 4.98 -10.03
N ASN A 585 -33.42 6.09 -9.78
CA ASN A 585 -33.70 7.42 -10.33
C ASN A 585 -32.85 7.77 -11.56
N GLY A 586 -32.18 6.78 -12.18
CA GLY A 586 -31.54 6.93 -13.48
C GLY A 586 -30.10 7.46 -13.48
N LEU A 587 -29.40 7.47 -12.35
CA LEU A 587 -28.00 7.91 -12.28
C LEU A 587 -27.07 6.78 -12.70
N TYR A 588 -26.11 7.08 -13.56
CA TYR A 588 -25.07 6.14 -13.96
C TYR A 588 -24.00 6.00 -12.89
N VAL A 589 -23.71 4.75 -12.54
CA VAL A 589 -22.79 4.43 -11.44
C VAL A 589 -21.79 3.36 -11.81
N MET A 590 -20.57 3.52 -11.28
CA MET A 590 -19.58 2.44 -11.20
C MET A 590 -19.46 2.00 -9.75
N LEU A 591 -19.57 0.69 -9.53
CA LEU A 591 -19.58 0.07 -8.22
C LEU A 591 -18.48 -0.98 -8.12
N VAL A 592 -18.01 -1.27 -6.91
CA VAL A 592 -17.06 -2.35 -6.65
C VAL A 592 -17.78 -3.46 -5.88
N PRO A 593 -17.51 -4.76 -6.13
CA PRO A 593 -18.00 -5.82 -5.25
C PRO A 593 -17.59 -5.54 -3.78
N PRO A 594 -18.44 -5.88 -2.77
CA PRO A 594 -19.66 -6.67 -2.85
C PRO A 594 -20.96 -5.84 -2.89
N ALA A 595 -20.96 -4.69 -3.57
CA ALA A 595 -22.19 -3.94 -3.84
C ALA A 595 -23.23 -4.83 -4.56
N ARG A 596 -24.51 -4.66 -4.23
CA ARG A 596 -25.63 -5.42 -4.81
C ARG A 596 -26.85 -4.53 -5.05
N GLU A 597 -27.80 -5.05 -5.83
CA GLU A 597 -29.11 -4.43 -6.04
C GLU A 597 -29.80 -4.12 -4.69
N GLY A 598 -30.35 -2.92 -4.56
CA GLY A 598 -31.03 -2.43 -3.37
C GLY A 598 -30.15 -1.72 -2.34
N ASP A 599 -28.82 -1.82 -2.45
CA ASP A 599 -27.89 -0.98 -1.68
C ASP A 599 -28.15 0.51 -2.00
N ILE A 600 -27.80 1.42 -1.09
CA ILE A 600 -28.06 2.86 -1.19
C ILE A 600 -26.75 3.59 -1.46
N ILE A 601 -26.74 4.54 -2.38
CA ILE A 601 -25.59 5.41 -2.60
C ILE A 601 -25.81 6.73 -1.84
N ALA A 602 -24.80 7.20 -1.12
CA ALA A 602 -24.86 8.47 -0.39
C ALA A 602 -23.57 9.27 -0.51
N CYS A 603 -23.71 10.60 -0.68
CA CYS A 603 -22.62 11.55 -0.50
C CYS A 603 -22.63 12.06 0.94
N LEU A 604 -21.57 11.78 1.70
CA LEU A 604 -21.43 12.26 3.07
C LEU A 604 -20.55 13.51 3.12
N ASP A 605 -20.88 14.44 4.01
CA ASP A 605 -20.04 15.61 4.28
C ASP A 605 -18.67 15.14 4.80
N GLY A 606 -17.60 15.67 4.22
CA GLY A 606 -16.22 15.27 4.48
C GLY A 606 -15.71 14.07 3.67
N CYS A 607 -16.52 13.43 2.82
CA CYS A 607 -16.05 12.34 1.94
C CYS A 607 -15.68 12.82 0.53
N LEU A 608 -14.57 12.29 -0.03
CA LEU A 608 -14.14 12.57 -1.41
C LEU A 608 -15.04 11.90 -2.46
N VAL A 609 -15.63 10.75 -2.12
CA VAL A 609 -16.44 9.94 -3.04
C VAL A 609 -17.74 9.47 -2.38
N PRO A 610 -18.78 9.18 -3.18
CA PRO A 610 -20.00 8.55 -2.67
C PRO A 610 -19.72 7.17 -2.06
N LEU A 611 -20.42 6.85 -0.98
CA LEU A 611 -20.38 5.55 -0.31
C LEU A 611 -21.59 4.70 -0.70
N VAL A 612 -21.38 3.39 -0.78
CA VAL A 612 -22.42 2.37 -0.94
C VAL A 612 -22.76 1.82 0.44
N LEU A 613 -24.02 1.99 0.83
CA LEU A 613 -24.55 1.74 2.15
C LEU A 613 -25.61 0.63 2.10
N ARG A 614 -25.57 -0.29 3.06
CA ARG A 614 -26.58 -1.35 3.19
C ARG A 614 -27.36 -1.17 4.48
N PRO A 615 -28.70 -1.10 4.43
CA PRO A 615 -29.51 -1.07 5.65
C PRO A 615 -29.29 -2.32 6.50
N THR A 616 -29.15 -2.17 7.82
CA THR A 616 -29.09 -3.31 8.73
C THR A 616 -30.47 -3.89 9.03
N GLU A 617 -30.52 -5.21 9.28
CA GLU A 617 -31.77 -5.87 9.63
C GLU A 617 -32.30 -5.35 10.99
N GLY A 618 -33.52 -4.81 11.00
CA GLY A 618 -34.21 -4.38 12.21
C GLY A 618 -34.11 -2.88 12.56
N ALA A 619 -33.25 -2.10 11.91
CA ALA A 619 -33.14 -0.65 12.13
C ALA A 619 -33.14 0.12 10.80
N LYS A 620 -34.26 0.81 10.49
CA LYS A 620 -34.45 1.52 9.20
C LYS A 620 -33.43 2.64 8.93
N GLU A 621 -32.77 3.14 9.96
CA GLU A 621 -31.88 4.31 9.88
C GLU A 621 -30.39 3.96 10.00
N HIS A 622 -30.04 2.70 10.27
CA HIS A 622 -28.66 2.25 10.46
C HIS A 622 -28.13 1.55 9.22
N PHE A 623 -26.89 1.87 8.84
CA PHE A 623 -26.28 1.43 7.59
C PHE A 623 -24.87 0.89 7.80
N GLU A 624 -24.57 -0.23 7.15
CA GLU A 624 -23.20 -0.70 6.96
C GLU A 624 -22.59 -0.06 5.70
N ILE A 625 -21.36 0.41 5.80
CA ILE A 625 -20.55 0.81 4.64
C ILE A 625 -20.05 -0.46 3.95
N ILE A 626 -20.48 -0.65 2.70
CA ILE A 626 -20.12 -1.81 1.89
C ILE A 626 -18.89 -1.52 1.04
N THR A 627 -18.94 -0.40 0.32
CA THR A 627 -17.89 0.03 -0.62
C THR A 627 -18.10 1.50 -0.97
N PHE A 628 -17.43 1.97 -2.01
CA PHE A 628 -17.55 3.30 -2.61
C PHE A 628 -18.12 3.19 -4.03
N ALA A 629 -18.59 4.31 -4.56
CA ALA A 629 -19.11 4.41 -5.90
C ALA A 629 -18.49 5.59 -6.64
N TYR A 630 -18.48 5.52 -7.97
CA TYR A 630 -18.48 6.72 -8.81
C TYR A 630 -19.89 6.94 -9.30
N VAL A 631 -20.37 8.19 -9.24
CA VAL A 631 -21.71 8.57 -9.66
C VAL A 631 -21.57 9.73 -10.63
N HIS A 632 -21.96 9.51 -11.88
CA HIS A 632 -21.78 10.52 -12.92
C HIS A 632 -22.60 11.79 -12.62
N GLY A 633 -21.91 12.92 -12.50
CA GLY A 633 -22.51 14.22 -12.17
C GLY A 633 -22.67 14.51 -10.67
N PHE A 634 -22.08 13.69 -9.79
CA PHE A 634 -22.14 13.85 -8.32
C PHE A 634 -20.76 13.71 -7.66
N MET A 635 -19.68 14.03 -8.39
CA MET A 635 -18.31 13.87 -7.91
C MET A 635 -17.67 15.20 -7.48
N ASP A 636 -18.38 16.32 -7.54
CA ASP A 636 -17.88 17.68 -7.31
C ASP A 636 -18.81 18.52 -6.38
N GLY A 637 -19.55 17.84 -5.50
CA GLY A 637 -20.37 18.45 -4.44
C GLY A 637 -21.81 18.77 -4.86
N GLU A 638 -22.24 18.28 -6.01
CA GLU A 638 -23.52 18.60 -6.64
C GLU A 638 -24.72 18.16 -5.80
N ALA A 639 -24.59 17.06 -5.05
CA ALA A 639 -25.62 16.54 -4.15
C ALA A 639 -26.13 17.61 -3.17
N THR A 640 -25.25 18.52 -2.79
CA THR A 640 -25.47 19.52 -1.76
C THR A 640 -25.57 20.94 -2.35
N ASN A 641 -24.80 21.22 -3.40
CA ASN A 641 -24.66 22.58 -3.94
C ASN A 641 -25.65 22.88 -5.08
N SER A 642 -26.27 21.88 -5.69
CA SER A 642 -27.17 22.06 -6.85
C SER A 642 -28.64 21.95 -6.44
N LEU A 643 -29.29 23.09 -6.20
CA LEU A 643 -30.73 23.16 -5.93
C LEU A 643 -31.54 22.50 -7.05
N PHE A 644 -31.13 22.70 -8.31
CA PHE A 644 -31.78 22.07 -9.47
C PHE A 644 -31.76 20.55 -9.38
N LEU A 645 -30.61 19.95 -9.07
CA LEU A 645 -30.50 18.49 -8.96
C LEU A 645 -31.23 17.95 -7.73
N GLN A 646 -31.21 18.70 -6.62
CA GLN A 646 -31.97 18.37 -5.42
C GLN A 646 -33.48 18.34 -5.68
N GLU A 647 -34.02 19.36 -6.33
CA GLU A 647 -35.43 19.42 -6.70
C GLU A 647 -35.79 18.35 -7.74
N LYS A 648 -34.97 18.19 -8.78
CA LYS A 648 -35.22 17.24 -9.88
C LYS A 648 -35.23 15.79 -9.42
N LEU A 649 -34.38 15.42 -8.46
CA LEU A 649 -34.23 14.04 -7.98
C LEU A 649 -34.84 13.81 -6.59
N GLY A 650 -35.41 14.84 -5.96
CA GLY A 650 -35.97 14.76 -4.60
C GLY A 650 -34.92 14.50 -3.52
N LEU A 651 -33.71 15.01 -3.69
CA LEU A 651 -32.61 14.78 -2.75
C LEU A 651 -32.77 15.63 -1.50
N GLN A 652 -32.51 15.03 -0.34
CA GLN A 652 -32.60 15.71 0.96
C GLN A 652 -31.40 15.40 1.83
N GLU A 653 -30.87 16.45 2.47
CA GLU A 653 -29.91 16.32 3.55
C GLU A 653 -30.55 15.63 4.75
N GLN A 654 -29.81 14.70 5.34
CA GLN A 654 -30.26 13.93 6.50
C GLN A 654 -29.08 13.40 7.30
N GLU A 655 -29.34 12.98 8.53
CA GLU A 655 -28.39 12.17 9.30
C GLU A 655 -28.39 10.73 8.78
N ILE A 656 -27.18 10.16 8.70
CA ILE A 656 -26.91 8.80 8.26
C ILE A 656 -26.12 8.12 9.38
N TRP A 657 -26.67 7.04 9.92
CA TRP A 657 -26.14 6.36 11.09
C TRP A 657 -25.35 5.14 10.62
N LEU A 658 -24.03 5.23 10.68
CA LEU A 658 -23.12 4.21 10.17
C LEU A 658 -22.72 3.26 11.30
N VAL A 659 -22.90 1.96 11.11
CA VAL A 659 -22.66 0.92 12.15
C VAL A 659 -21.48 0.03 11.90
#